data_AF-A0A151T6B5-F1
#
_entry.id   AF-A0A151T6B5-F1
#
_cell.length_a   1.000
_cell.length_b   1.000
_cell.length_c   1.000
_cell.angle_alpha   90.00
_cell.angle_beta   90.00
_cell.angle_gamma   90.00
#
_symmetry.space_group_name_H-M   'P 1'
#
loop_
_entity.id
_entity.type
_entity.pdbx_description
1 polymer ?
#
loop_
_entity_poly.entity_id
_entity_poly.type
_entity_poly.pdbx_seq_one_letter_code
_entity_poly.pdbx_strand_id
1 'polypeptide(L)'
;MDERILVFLLIILTHLLIVLANTANQDYTALLALQNEWHNTPPNWVGSDPCGGWDGIECSNSRIISISLASMDLSGQLTSDIGLLTELQILDLSYNKNLTGPLPNDIGNLRKLRNLLLISCGFSGPIPDTIGNLERLVFLSLNSNGFSGQIPAAIGNLSNVYWLDLAENQLEGSIPISNGTTPGLDMMHHTKHFHFGKNKLSGNIPSELFSPEMTLIHVLFESNQFTGSIPSTLGLVKPLEVVRFDGNFLSGPLPSNINNLTNVRELFLSNNRLSGSLPNLTGMNFLSYLDMSNNSFDPSELPPWLSTLPTLTTIMMENTKLQGHIPVSLFGQQQLQTVMLKNNQLNGTLDIGTSISNNLDLVDLQINFIEAFDPQTDVSKVEIILVNNPVCQETGVPQTYCSITKSNDSYSTPPKNCVPLPCSLDQTLSPNCKCAYPYTGTLTLRAPSFSDLGNKSVFVILESSLMKSFQTHQKPVDSVSISNPRKNTYQYLDLTLKIFPSGQDRFTRADISGIGFLLSNQTYKPPPMFGPYYFIPDEYDDFVDNSVLEGPVKHGKSSNTGIIAGAAAGGSALLVLALLACVYALRQKKKSKRATGKSNPFEQWDPDESNSNIPQLKGARRFTFEEIQICTKNFSQVNNIGSGGYGKVYRGNLPNGQLIAVKRAQKESMQGGLEFKTEIELLSRVHHKNLVSLVGFCFEQGEQMLIYEYIANGTLKDTLSGKSGIRLDWLRRLKIALGAARGLDYLHELANPPIIHRDIKSTNILLDERLNTKVSDFGLSKPLGDGAKGYITTQVKGTMGYLDPEYYMTQQLTEKSDVYSFGVLMLELITARRPIERGKYIVKVMKSAIDKSKALYGLEEVLDPTIELGTAPSGFERFVDLAMQCVEESSSDRPTMNYVVKEIENLLQLAGSNPILSASPSTSSSYYNNSANKEGSQHPYENEYFGSSVVIPRP
;
A
#
# COMPACT_ATOMS: atom_id res chain seq x y z
N MET A 1 26.66 -11.13 -75.87
CA MET A 1 25.52 -11.02 -74.93
C MET A 1 25.99 -11.74 -73.70
N ASP A 2 26.57 -10.94 -72.81
CA ASP A 2 27.81 -11.30 -72.15
C ASP A 2 27.58 -12.03 -70.84
N GLU A 3 28.48 -12.96 -70.51
CA GLU A 3 28.58 -13.63 -69.22
C GLU A 3 28.53 -12.66 -68.02
N ARG A 4 28.87 -11.39 -68.24
CA ARG A 4 28.76 -10.29 -67.27
C ARG A 4 27.31 -9.97 -66.86
N ILE A 5 26.33 -10.17 -67.74
CA ILE A 5 24.90 -9.94 -67.44
C ILE A 5 24.35 -11.08 -66.57
N LEU A 6 24.80 -12.31 -66.78
CA LEU A 6 24.39 -13.46 -65.96
C LEU A 6 24.95 -13.37 -64.54
N VAL A 7 26.20 -12.93 -64.38
CA VAL A 7 26.82 -12.71 -63.06
C VAL A 7 26.16 -11.53 -62.33
N PHE A 8 25.78 -10.47 -63.05
CA PHE A 8 25.05 -9.34 -62.45
C PHE A 8 23.62 -9.73 -62.04
N LEU A 9 22.93 -10.57 -62.82
CA LEU A 9 21.63 -11.14 -62.46
C LEU A 9 21.73 -12.14 -61.31
N LEU A 10 22.81 -12.90 -61.20
CA LEU A 10 23.07 -13.80 -60.07
C LEU A 10 23.37 -13.01 -58.79
N ILE A 11 24.14 -11.92 -58.88
CA ILE A 11 24.43 -11.02 -57.74
C ILE A 11 23.16 -10.26 -57.30
N ILE A 12 22.32 -9.84 -58.25
CA ILE A 12 21.00 -9.26 -57.96
C ILE A 12 20.06 -10.33 -57.37
N LEU A 13 20.09 -11.59 -57.83
CA LEU A 13 19.33 -12.67 -57.20
C LEU A 13 19.87 -13.03 -55.80
N THR A 14 21.18 -12.96 -55.55
CA THR A 14 21.76 -13.22 -54.22
C THR A 14 21.64 -12.02 -53.28
N HIS A 15 21.44 -10.79 -53.81
CA HIS A 15 21.06 -9.61 -53.02
C HIS A 15 19.53 -9.44 -52.88
N LEU A 16 18.72 -10.08 -53.74
CA LEU A 16 17.28 -10.29 -53.52
C LEU A 16 16.96 -11.53 -52.68
N LEU A 17 17.98 -12.31 -52.30
CA LEU A 17 17.91 -13.32 -51.23
C LEU A 17 18.35 -12.73 -49.88
N ILE A 18 18.09 -11.44 -49.63
CA ILE A 18 17.75 -11.03 -48.27
C ILE A 18 16.40 -11.69 -48.04
N VAL A 19 16.42 -12.84 -47.34
CA VAL A 19 15.21 -13.48 -46.84
C VAL A 19 14.45 -12.38 -46.08
N LEU A 20 13.38 -11.85 -46.68
CA LEU A 20 12.31 -11.21 -45.93
C LEU A 20 11.79 -12.32 -45.02
N ALA A 21 12.37 -12.41 -43.83
CA ALA A 21 12.13 -13.49 -42.89
C ALA A 21 10.76 -13.27 -42.28
N ASN A 22 9.74 -13.66 -43.05
CA ASN A 22 8.37 -13.65 -42.59
C ASN A 22 8.28 -14.55 -41.35
N THR A 23 7.86 -13.96 -40.24
CA THR A 23 7.63 -14.67 -38.98
C THR A 23 6.84 -15.96 -39.23
N ALA A 24 7.22 -17.04 -38.57
CA ALA A 24 6.52 -18.31 -38.70
C ALA A 24 5.02 -18.12 -38.42
N ASN A 25 4.16 -18.66 -39.30
CA ASN A 25 2.73 -18.41 -39.26
C ASN A 25 2.08 -18.75 -37.90
N GLN A 26 2.60 -19.77 -37.21
CA GLN A 26 2.15 -20.15 -35.87
C GLN A 26 2.45 -19.05 -34.84
N ASP A 27 3.67 -18.51 -34.83
CA ASP A 27 4.08 -17.46 -33.90
C ASP A 27 3.30 -16.17 -34.16
N TYR A 28 3.10 -15.81 -35.44
CA TYR A 28 2.25 -14.69 -35.82
C TYR A 28 0.80 -14.86 -35.34
N THR A 29 0.22 -16.06 -35.54
CA THR A 29 -1.17 -16.33 -35.11
C THR A 29 -1.31 -16.25 -33.60
N ALA A 30 -0.34 -16.78 -32.85
CA ALA A 30 -0.31 -16.71 -31.39
C ALA A 30 -0.22 -15.26 -30.89
N LEU A 31 0.68 -14.46 -31.47
CA LEU A 31 0.83 -13.05 -31.09
C LEU A 31 -0.40 -12.21 -31.47
N LEU A 32 -1.06 -12.52 -32.60
CA LEU A 32 -2.31 -11.88 -32.99
C LEU A 32 -3.45 -12.21 -32.01
N ALA A 33 -3.52 -13.46 -31.53
CA ALA A 33 -4.49 -13.85 -30.50
C ALA A 33 -4.26 -13.07 -29.20
N LEU A 34 -3.00 -12.98 -28.75
CA LEU A 34 -2.62 -12.17 -27.59
C LEU A 34 -2.94 -10.67 -27.80
N GLN A 35 -2.65 -10.14 -28.99
CA GLN A 35 -2.96 -8.75 -29.34
C GLN A 35 -4.46 -8.45 -29.30
N ASN A 36 -5.33 -9.41 -29.64
CA ASN A 36 -6.78 -9.22 -29.55
C ASN A 36 -7.29 -9.15 -28.10
N GLU A 37 -6.56 -9.78 -27.17
CA GLU A 37 -6.88 -9.82 -25.75
C GLU A 37 -6.21 -8.69 -24.97
N TRP A 38 -5.11 -8.16 -25.49
CA TRP A 38 -4.38 -7.06 -24.88
C TRP A 38 -4.88 -5.71 -25.37
N HIS A 39 -4.84 -4.72 -24.48
CA HIS A 39 -5.00 -3.32 -24.83
C HIS A 39 -3.69 -2.58 -24.56
N ASN A 40 -3.52 -1.44 -25.24
CA ASN A 40 -2.29 -0.63 -25.21
C ASN A 40 -1.03 -1.36 -25.71
N THR A 41 -1.18 -2.32 -26.64
CA THR A 41 -0.02 -2.91 -27.33
C THR A 41 0.78 -1.84 -28.06
N PRO A 42 2.11 -2.01 -28.25
CA PRO A 42 2.93 -1.02 -28.93
C PRO A 42 2.35 -0.60 -30.30
N PRO A 43 2.35 0.70 -30.65
CA PRO A 43 1.71 1.18 -31.88
C PRO A 43 2.29 0.60 -33.17
N ASN A 44 3.54 0.13 -33.16
CA ASN A 44 4.18 -0.51 -34.31
C ASN A 44 3.82 -2.00 -34.47
N TRP A 45 2.95 -2.55 -33.63
CA TRP A 45 2.39 -3.90 -33.78
C TRP A 45 1.33 -3.93 -34.89
N VAL A 46 1.75 -3.56 -36.11
CA VAL A 46 0.93 -3.51 -37.31
C VAL A 46 1.62 -4.30 -38.43
N GLY A 47 0.81 -4.90 -39.30
CA GLY A 47 1.30 -5.76 -40.39
C GLY A 47 1.32 -7.25 -40.01
N SER A 48 1.96 -8.06 -40.86
CA SER A 48 1.94 -9.52 -40.75
C SER A 48 3.26 -10.14 -40.29
N ASP A 49 4.27 -9.33 -39.96
CA ASP A 49 5.62 -9.81 -39.65
C ASP A 49 6.16 -9.22 -38.34
N PRO A 50 5.86 -9.82 -37.18
CA PRO A 50 6.39 -9.41 -35.88
C PRO A 50 7.92 -9.32 -35.83
N CYS A 51 8.63 -10.24 -36.48
CA CYS A 51 10.09 -10.23 -36.60
C CYS A 51 10.64 -9.09 -37.46
N GLY A 52 9.77 -8.36 -38.18
CA GLY A 52 10.09 -7.20 -39.02
C GLY A 52 10.32 -5.90 -38.24
N GLY A 53 10.42 -5.95 -36.91
CA GLY A 53 10.76 -4.80 -36.06
C GLY A 53 9.62 -4.32 -35.15
N TRP A 54 8.73 -5.22 -34.69
CA TRP A 54 7.76 -4.90 -33.64
C TRP A 54 8.47 -4.63 -32.32
N ASP A 55 8.02 -3.59 -31.59
CA ASP A 55 8.63 -3.20 -30.32
C ASP A 55 8.50 -4.34 -29.31
N GLY A 56 9.60 -4.64 -28.62
CA GLY A 56 9.64 -5.70 -27.62
C GLY A 56 9.68 -7.13 -28.18
N ILE A 57 9.74 -7.33 -29.50
CA ILE A 57 9.85 -8.64 -30.12
C ILE A 57 11.27 -8.88 -30.64
N GLU A 58 11.89 -9.98 -30.22
CA GLU A 58 13.14 -10.46 -30.83
C GLU A 58 12.93 -11.85 -31.42
N CYS A 59 13.54 -12.07 -32.58
CA CYS A 59 13.42 -13.32 -33.33
C CYS A 59 14.76 -13.95 -33.67
N SER A 60 14.75 -15.28 -33.79
CA SER A 60 15.84 -16.06 -34.37
C SER A 60 15.27 -17.07 -35.35
N ASN A 61 15.84 -17.12 -36.56
CA ASN A 61 15.38 -18.01 -37.63
C ASN A 61 13.86 -17.91 -37.91
N SER A 62 13.31 -16.70 -37.92
CA SER A 62 11.88 -16.40 -38.10
C SER A 62 10.94 -16.92 -37.00
N ARG A 63 11.49 -17.29 -35.83
CA ARG A 63 10.73 -17.68 -34.64
C ARG A 63 10.91 -16.64 -33.54
N ILE A 64 9.85 -16.34 -32.81
CA ILE A 64 9.89 -15.40 -31.68
C ILE A 64 10.62 -16.06 -30.51
N ILE A 65 11.69 -15.41 -30.04
CA ILE A 65 12.51 -15.89 -28.91
C ILE A 65 12.43 -14.97 -27.68
N SER A 66 11.96 -13.73 -27.84
CA SER A 66 11.82 -12.77 -26.74
C SER A 66 10.55 -11.93 -26.93
N ILE A 67 9.79 -11.79 -25.85
CA ILE A 67 8.76 -10.78 -25.68
C ILE A 67 9.14 -9.97 -24.44
N SER A 68 9.50 -8.70 -24.62
CA SER A 68 9.90 -7.78 -23.55
C SER A 68 9.10 -6.49 -23.64
N LEU A 69 8.06 -6.39 -22.82
CA LEU A 69 7.07 -5.32 -22.83
C LEU A 69 6.89 -4.72 -21.44
N ALA A 70 7.99 -4.60 -20.69
CA ALA A 70 7.95 -4.02 -19.35
C ALA A 70 7.49 -2.55 -19.42
N SER A 71 6.59 -2.16 -18.51
CA SER A 71 6.08 -0.78 -18.37
C SER A 71 5.47 -0.19 -19.65
N MET A 72 4.60 -0.97 -20.30
CA MET A 72 3.88 -0.56 -21.52
C MET A 72 2.44 -0.14 -21.26
N ASP A 73 2.00 -0.17 -20.00
CA ASP A 73 0.60 -0.06 -19.57
C ASP A 73 -0.32 -1.06 -20.31
N LEU A 74 0.20 -2.27 -20.53
CA LEU A 74 -0.61 -3.36 -21.07
C LEU A 74 -1.73 -3.71 -20.10
N SER A 75 -2.93 -3.92 -20.65
CA SER A 75 -4.07 -4.45 -19.92
C SER A 75 -4.72 -5.61 -20.67
N GLY A 76 -5.56 -6.38 -19.97
CA GLY A 76 -6.17 -7.60 -20.52
C GLY A 76 -5.73 -8.84 -19.73
N GLN A 77 -5.63 -9.99 -20.41
CA GLN A 77 -5.20 -11.26 -19.80
C GLN A 77 -4.17 -11.99 -20.67
N LEU A 78 -3.34 -12.82 -20.05
CA LEU A 78 -2.46 -13.75 -20.77
C LEU A 78 -3.21 -15.04 -21.09
N THR A 79 -3.56 -15.27 -22.36
CA THR A 79 -4.31 -16.47 -22.78
C THR A 79 -3.42 -17.69 -23.02
N SER A 80 -4.04 -18.85 -23.22
CA SER A 80 -3.37 -20.11 -23.54
C SER A 80 -2.53 -20.06 -24.82
N ASP A 81 -2.81 -19.11 -25.74
CA ASP A 81 -2.10 -18.97 -27.01
C ASP A 81 -0.61 -18.69 -26.83
N ILE A 82 -0.19 -18.15 -25.68
CA ILE A 82 1.23 -17.98 -25.35
C ILE A 82 2.00 -19.30 -25.48
N GLY A 83 1.38 -20.44 -25.14
CA GLY A 83 2.00 -21.76 -25.22
C GLY A 83 2.36 -22.22 -26.63
N LEU A 84 1.87 -21.53 -27.68
CA LEU A 84 2.22 -21.80 -29.06
C LEU A 84 3.61 -21.26 -29.46
N LEU A 85 4.17 -20.33 -28.68
CA LEU A 85 5.49 -19.72 -28.91
C LEU A 85 6.63 -20.63 -28.41
N THR A 86 6.74 -21.84 -28.95
CA THR A 86 7.62 -22.91 -28.42
C THR A 86 9.11 -22.57 -28.40
N GLU A 87 9.53 -21.54 -29.14
CA GLU A 87 10.93 -21.06 -29.20
C GLU A 87 11.23 -19.94 -28.20
N LEU A 88 10.22 -19.46 -27.46
CA LEU A 88 10.35 -18.35 -26.52
C LEU A 88 11.34 -18.68 -25.41
N GLN A 89 12.29 -17.77 -25.18
CA GLN A 89 13.33 -17.84 -24.16
C GLN A 89 13.14 -16.77 -23.09
N ILE A 90 12.58 -15.61 -23.45
CA ILE A 90 12.31 -14.51 -22.53
C ILE A 90 10.86 -14.08 -22.67
N LEU A 91 10.15 -14.02 -21.54
CA LEU A 91 8.85 -13.39 -21.41
C LEU A 91 8.93 -12.40 -20.24
N ASP A 92 9.04 -11.11 -20.56
CA ASP A 92 8.93 -10.02 -19.60
C ASP A 92 7.71 -9.16 -19.88
N LEU A 93 6.73 -9.27 -18.99
CA LEU A 93 5.51 -8.46 -18.99
C LEU A 93 5.43 -7.59 -17.73
N SER A 94 6.53 -7.43 -17.00
CA SER A 94 6.58 -6.74 -15.71
C SER A 94 6.04 -5.32 -15.80
N TYR A 95 5.52 -4.83 -14.67
CA TYR A 95 5.08 -3.46 -14.49
C TYR A 95 3.86 -3.07 -15.34
N ASN A 96 3.10 -4.06 -15.82
CA ASN A 96 1.81 -3.86 -16.46
C ASN A 96 0.69 -4.19 -15.46
N LYS A 97 0.40 -3.25 -14.54
CA LYS A 97 -0.51 -3.45 -13.41
C LYS A 97 -1.92 -3.93 -13.81
N ASN A 98 -2.35 -3.56 -15.01
CA ASN A 98 -3.68 -3.86 -15.54
C ASN A 98 -3.72 -5.16 -16.37
N LEU A 99 -2.58 -5.85 -16.53
CA LEU A 99 -2.52 -7.19 -17.10
C LEU A 99 -2.87 -8.20 -16.00
N THR A 100 -4.06 -8.76 -16.07
CA THR A 100 -4.72 -9.50 -14.99
C THR A 100 -5.07 -10.94 -15.39
N GLY A 101 -5.79 -11.65 -14.53
CA GLY A 101 -6.25 -13.02 -14.78
C GLY A 101 -5.27 -14.09 -14.27
N PRO A 102 -5.57 -15.37 -14.50
CA PRO A 102 -4.70 -16.47 -14.09
C PRO A 102 -3.50 -16.65 -15.03
N LEU A 103 -2.41 -17.23 -14.52
CA LEU A 103 -1.33 -17.73 -15.36
C LEU A 103 -1.82 -19.02 -16.05
N PRO A 104 -1.91 -19.09 -17.40
CA PRO A 104 -2.48 -20.23 -18.09
C PRO A 104 -1.60 -21.48 -17.95
N ASN A 105 -2.22 -22.66 -17.90
CA ASN A 105 -1.51 -23.94 -17.84
C ASN A 105 -0.55 -24.13 -19.02
N ASP A 106 -0.90 -23.61 -20.19
CA ASP A 106 -0.11 -23.68 -21.42
C ASP A 106 1.25 -22.97 -21.32
N ILE A 107 1.51 -22.18 -20.27
CA ILE A 107 2.84 -21.65 -20.00
C ILE A 107 3.88 -22.78 -19.94
N GLY A 108 3.51 -23.96 -19.44
CA GLY A 108 4.38 -25.14 -19.37
C GLY A 108 4.80 -25.72 -20.73
N ASN A 109 4.22 -25.26 -21.84
CA ASN A 109 4.63 -25.65 -23.19
C ASN A 109 5.93 -24.94 -23.63
N LEU A 110 6.30 -23.84 -22.96
CA LEU A 110 7.46 -23.02 -23.28
C LEU A 110 8.78 -23.62 -22.77
N ARG A 111 9.11 -24.84 -23.18
CA ARG A 111 10.27 -25.60 -22.66
C ARG A 111 11.64 -24.95 -22.90
N LYS A 112 11.70 -23.91 -23.76
CA LYS A 112 12.91 -23.12 -24.02
C LYS A 112 13.01 -21.86 -23.16
N LEU A 113 11.98 -21.55 -22.38
CA LEU A 113 11.91 -20.35 -21.54
C LEU A 113 13.01 -20.39 -20.48
N ARG A 114 13.76 -19.29 -20.40
CA ARG A 114 14.82 -19.05 -19.44
C ARG A 114 14.39 -18.01 -18.41
N ASN A 115 13.62 -17.00 -18.83
CA ASN A 115 13.24 -15.88 -17.99
C ASN A 115 11.73 -15.66 -18.09
N LEU A 116 11.03 -15.86 -16.98
CA LEU A 116 9.62 -15.52 -16.81
C LEU A 116 9.51 -14.41 -15.77
N LEU A 117 9.25 -13.19 -16.23
CA LEU A 117 9.23 -11.98 -15.41
C LEU A 117 7.83 -11.34 -15.52
N LEU A 118 7.06 -11.46 -14.44
CA LEU A 118 5.68 -10.96 -14.34
C LEU A 118 5.54 -10.03 -13.13
N ILE A 119 6.58 -9.26 -12.82
CA ILE A 119 6.68 -8.47 -11.57
C ILE A 119 5.65 -7.35 -11.58
N SER A 120 4.92 -7.15 -10.48
CA SER A 120 4.00 -6.01 -10.33
C SER A 120 2.96 -5.90 -11.47
N CYS A 121 2.39 -7.04 -11.84
CA CYS A 121 1.22 -7.13 -12.71
C CYS A 121 -0.05 -7.36 -11.86
N GLY A 122 -1.16 -7.69 -12.51
CA GLY A 122 -2.43 -8.02 -11.86
C GLY A 122 -2.78 -9.51 -11.86
N PHE A 123 -1.78 -10.41 -12.02
CA PHE A 123 -2.05 -11.86 -12.10
C PHE A 123 -2.63 -12.39 -10.78
N SER A 124 -3.53 -13.37 -10.86
CA SER A 124 -4.23 -13.93 -9.70
C SER A 124 -4.53 -15.42 -9.85
N GLY A 125 -5.06 -16.05 -8.80
CA GLY A 125 -5.32 -17.49 -8.82
C GLY A 125 -4.06 -18.33 -8.59
N PRO A 126 -4.14 -19.67 -8.73
CA PRO A 126 -3.03 -20.55 -8.45
C PRO A 126 -1.91 -20.44 -9.48
N ILE A 127 -0.66 -20.62 -9.03
CA ILE A 127 0.45 -20.92 -9.93
C ILE A 127 0.20 -22.34 -10.47
N PRO A 128 0.15 -22.57 -11.79
CA PRO A 128 -0.16 -23.88 -12.35
C PRO A 128 0.99 -24.88 -12.16
N ASP A 129 0.68 -26.15 -11.89
CA ASP A 129 1.69 -27.22 -11.76
C ASP A 129 2.55 -27.38 -13.03
N THR A 130 2.00 -27.03 -14.19
CA THR A 130 2.72 -27.07 -15.47
C THR A 130 3.92 -26.12 -15.52
N ILE A 131 4.05 -25.18 -14.58
CA ILE A 131 5.26 -24.37 -14.41
C ILE A 131 6.51 -25.25 -14.25
N GLY A 132 6.36 -26.43 -13.63
CA GLY A 132 7.43 -27.41 -13.45
C GLY A 132 7.97 -28.03 -14.74
N ASN A 133 7.32 -27.79 -15.89
CA ASN A 133 7.77 -28.27 -17.20
C ASN A 133 8.80 -27.33 -17.87
N LEU A 134 9.07 -26.17 -17.27
CA LEU A 134 9.99 -25.16 -17.79
C LEU A 134 11.45 -25.53 -17.48
N GLU A 135 11.93 -26.66 -18.01
CA GLU A 135 13.22 -27.28 -17.66
C GLU A 135 14.45 -26.36 -17.83
N ARG A 136 14.37 -25.32 -18.66
CA ARG A 136 15.45 -24.36 -18.92
C ARG A 136 15.33 -23.06 -18.12
N LEU A 137 14.33 -22.94 -17.27
CA LEU A 137 14.06 -21.71 -16.52
C LEU A 137 15.21 -21.41 -15.56
N VAL A 138 15.66 -20.16 -15.60
CA VAL A 138 16.74 -19.61 -14.77
C VAL A 138 16.19 -18.52 -13.84
N PHE A 139 15.28 -17.68 -14.36
CA PHE A 139 14.63 -16.61 -13.61
C PHE A 139 13.12 -16.81 -13.60
N LEU A 140 12.56 -16.96 -12.40
CA LEU A 140 11.12 -16.97 -12.15
C LEU A 140 10.78 -15.87 -11.14
N SER A 141 10.26 -14.75 -11.64
CA SER A 141 9.88 -13.60 -10.83
C SER A 141 8.39 -13.31 -10.99
N LEU A 142 7.62 -13.67 -9.97
CA LEU A 142 6.16 -13.54 -9.91
C LEU A 142 5.72 -12.57 -8.79
N ASN A 143 6.65 -11.82 -8.22
CA ASN A 143 6.40 -11.02 -7.03
C ASN A 143 5.47 -9.83 -7.30
N SER A 144 4.81 -9.38 -6.23
CA SER A 144 3.91 -8.21 -6.24
C SER A 144 2.68 -8.42 -7.15
N ASN A 145 2.05 -9.60 -7.07
CA ASN A 145 0.81 -9.95 -7.79
C ASN A 145 -0.26 -10.41 -6.78
N GLY A 146 -1.33 -11.03 -7.28
CA GLY A 146 -2.41 -11.64 -6.50
C GLY A 146 -2.45 -13.17 -6.56
N PHE A 147 -1.33 -13.85 -6.84
CA PHE A 147 -1.30 -15.33 -6.90
C PHE A 147 -1.73 -15.92 -5.55
N SER A 148 -2.58 -16.94 -5.58
CA SER A 148 -3.17 -17.59 -4.40
C SER A 148 -2.97 -19.11 -4.42
N GLY A 149 -3.46 -19.83 -3.41
CA GLY A 149 -3.27 -21.27 -3.29
C GLY A 149 -1.85 -21.63 -2.85
N GLN A 150 -1.50 -22.91 -2.96
CA GLN A 150 -0.21 -23.42 -2.50
C GLN A 150 0.92 -23.16 -3.50
N ILE A 151 2.16 -23.13 -3.02
CA ILE A 151 3.33 -23.22 -3.89
C ILE A 151 3.31 -24.61 -4.55
N PRO A 152 3.24 -24.71 -5.90
CA PRO A 152 3.23 -26.00 -6.58
C PRO A 152 4.49 -26.81 -6.29
N ALA A 153 4.32 -28.05 -5.85
CA ALA A 153 5.43 -28.99 -5.65
C ALA A 153 6.26 -29.17 -6.93
N ALA A 154 5.62 -29.08 -8.09
CA ALA A 154 6.24 -29.17 -9.41
C ALA A 154 7.35 -28.13 -9.67
N ILE A 155 7.39 -27.00 -8.94
CA ILE A 155 8.51 -26.04 -9.00
C ILE A 155 9.84 -26.73 -8.64
N GLY A 156 9.82 -27.76 -7.81
CA GLY A 156 11.00 -28.57 -7.48
C GLY A 156 11.68 -29.24 -8.68
N ASN A 157 11.00 -29.39 -9.82
CA ASN A 157 11.61 -29.91 -11.05
C ASN A 157 12.51 -28.89 -11.77
N LEU A 158 12.44 -27.60 -11.39
CA LEU A 158 13.12 -26.51 -12.08
C LEU A 158 14.59 -26.39 -11.63
N SER A 159 15.39 -27.40 -11.95
CA SER A 159 16.76 -27.57 -11.43
C SER A 159 17.76 -26.49 -11.85
N ASN A 160 17.44 -25.66 -12.85
CA ASN A 160 18.28 -24.59 -13.37
C ASN A 160 17.95 -23.20 -12.80
N VAL A 161 16.88 -23.09 -12.00
CA VAL A 161 16.44 -21.80 -11.47
C VAL A 161 17.50 -21.24 -10.53
N TYR A 162 17.95 -20.04 -10.86
CA TYR A 162 18.88 -19.23 -10.08
C TYR A 162 18.11 -18.28 -9.16
N TRP A 163 17.01 -17.69 -9.65
CA TRP A 163 16.20 -16.70 -8.94
C TRP A 163 14.74 -17.14 -8.88
N LEU A 164 14.21 -17.35 -7.67
CA LEU A 164 12.82 -17.68 -7.43
C LEU A 164 12.19 -16.64 -6.49
N ASP A 165 11.38 -15.75 -7.07
CA ASP A 165 10.71 -14.69 -6.33
C ASP A 165 9.19 -14.82 -6.42
N LEU A 166 8.60 -15.20 -5.30
CA LEU A 166 7.15 -15.37 -5.11
C LEU A 166 6.61 -14.37 -4.08
N ALA A 167 7.42 -13.41 -3.65
CA ALA A 167 7.08 -12.49 -2.57
C ALA A 167 5.88 -11.60 -2.92
N GLU A 168 5.20 -11.07 -1.91
CA GLU A 168 4.09 -10.12 -2.10
C GLU A 168 2.95 -10.69 -2.97
N ASN A 169 2.42 -11.85 -2.54
CA ASN A 169 1.28 -12.52 -3.15
C ASN A 169 0.30 -12.96 -2.05
N GLN A 170 -0.64 -13.84 -2.38
CA GLN A 170 -1.62 -14.45 -1.48
C GLN A 170 -1.38 -15.96 -1.32
N LEU A 171 -0.15 -16.44 -1.53
CA LEU A 171 0.18 -17.86 -1.47
C LEU A 171 0.06 -18.39 -0.04
N GLU A 172 -0.45 -19.61 0.12
CA GLU A 172 -0.76 -20.22 1.41
C GLU A 172 -0.24 -21.66 1.52
N GLY A 173 -0.41 -22.28 2.68
CA GLY A 173 0.07 -23.64 2.95
C GLY A 173 1.57 -23.72 3.21
N SER A 174 2.08 -24.95 3.32
CA SER A 174 3.48 -25.23 3.67
C SER A 174 4.42 -25.16 2.47
N ILE A 175 5.71 -24.98 2.75
CA ILE A 175 6.76 -25.13 1.73
C ILE A 175 6.77 -26.59 1.24
N PRO A 176 6.63 -26.86 -0.07
CA PRO A 176 6.58 -28.22 -0.59
C PRO A 176 7.98 -28.84 -0.58
N ILE A 177 8.08 -30.06 -0.04
CA ILE A 177 9.29 -30.86 0.07
C ILE A 177 9.07 -32.19 -0.66
N SER A 178 10.12 -32.74 -1.25
CA SER A 178 10.08 -34.00 -1.95
C SER A 178 9.78 -35.17 -0.99
N ASN A 179 8.98 -36.13 -1.46
CA ASN A 179 8.57 -37.30 -0.66
C ASN A 179 8.72 -38.63 -1.42
N GLY A 180 9.56 -38.65 -2.45
CA GLY A 180 9.78 -39.79 -3.35
C GLY A 180 8.74 -39.95 -4.45
N THR A 181 7.55 -39.34 -4.32
CA THR A 181 6.50 -39.35 -5.35
C THR A 181 6.22 -37.97 -5.94
N THR A 182 6.35 -36.91 -5.14
CA THR A 182 6.25 -35.52 -5.58
C THR A 182 7.60 -34.81 -5.43
N PRO A 183 7.98 -33.92 -6.37
CA PRO A 183 9.15 -33.07 -6.22
C PRO A 183 8.93 -32.01 -5.13
N GLY A 184 9.98 -31.29 -4.76
CA GLY A 184 9.90 -30.21 -3.77
C GLY A 184 11.06 -29.22 -3.88
N LEU A 185 10.98 -28.12 -3.14
CA LEU A 185 11.98 -27.05 -3.22
C LEU A 185 13.35 -27.46 -2.67
N ASP A 186 13.40 -28.52 -1.86
CA ASP A 186 14.62 -29.18 -1.38
C ASP A 186 15.50 -29.74 -2.51
N MET A 187 14.94 -29.95 -3.71
CA MET A 187 15.68 -30.44 -4.88
C MET A 187 16.38 -29.32 -5.68
N MET A 188 16.12 -28.05 -5.36
CA MET A 188 16.56 -26.90 -6.16
C MET A 188 17.95 -26.39 -5.77
N HIS A 189 18.97 -27.26 -5.87
CA HIS A 189 20.32 -26.97 -5.36
C HIS A 189 21.04 -25.78 -6.03
N HIS A 190 20.70 -25.45 -7.29
CA HIS A 190 21.28 -24.30 -8.01
C HIS A 190 20.65 -22.96 -7.65
N THR A 191 19.52 -22.95 -6.93
CA THR A 191 18.84 -21.71 -6.61
C THR A 191 19.61 -20.91 -5.58
N LYS A 192 19.71 -19.61 -5.84
CA LYS A 192 20.43 -18.64 -5.02
C LYS A 192 19.48 -17.80 -4.19
N HIS A 193 18.29 -17.56 -4.69
CA HIS A 193 17.35 -16.62 -4.12
C HIS A 193 16.00 -17.28 -3.90
N PHE A 194 15.65 -17.51 -2.64
CA PHE A 194 14.30 -17.84 -2.22
C PHE A 194 13.68 -16.62 -1.57
N HIS A 195 12.81 -15.94 -2.31
CA HIS A 195 12.09 -14.78 -1.82
C HIS A 195 10.60 -15.08 -1.76
N PHE A 196 10.10 -15.45 -0.58
CA PHE A 196 8.70 -15.87 -0.35
C PHE A 196 7.98 -14.96 0.66
N GLY A 197 8.61 -13.86 1.07
CA GLY A 197 8.06 -12.95 2.06
C GLY A 197 6.71 -12.33 1.66
N LYS A 198 5.96 -11.80 2.64
CA LYS A 198 4.68 -11.10 2.43
C LYS A 198 3.65 -11.97 1.70
N ASN A 199 3.42 -13.17 2.21
CA ASN A 199 2.41 -14.13 1.76
C ASN A 199 1.58 -14.64 2.97
N LYS A 200 0.84 -15.74 2.80
CA LYS A 200 0.09 -16.46 3.86
C LYS A 200 0.66 -17.87 4.09
N LEU A 201 1.93 -18.11 3.75
CA LEU A 201 2.57 -19.42 3.91
C LEU A 201 2.59 -19.82 5.39
N SER A 202 2.30 -21.07 5.69
CA SER A 202 2.04 -21.56 7.04
C SER A 202 2.69 -22.92 7.28
N GLY A 203 2.48 -23.48 8.48
CA GLY A 203 3.16 -24.71 8.90
C GLY A 203 4.60 -24.46 9.33
N ASN A 204 5.39 -25.52 9.47
CA ASN A 204 6.80 -25.41 9.87
C ASN A 204 7.68 -25.10 8.66
N ILE A 205 8.81 -24.43 8.88
CA ILE A 205 9.91 -24.42 7.91
C ILE A 205 10.54 -25.82 7.93
N PRO A 206 10.42 -26.65 6.87
CA PRO A 206 10.86 -28.04 6.92
C PRO A 206 12.38 -28.13 7.03
N SER A 207 12.89 -29.08 7.82
CA SER A 207 14.33 -29.27 7.98
C SER A 207 15.01 -29.74 6.69
N GLU A 208 14.27 -30.51 5.89
CA GLU A 208 14.66 -31.12 4.63
C GLU A 208 14.90 -30.06 3.53
N LEU A 209 14.33 -28.86 3.69
CA LEU A 209 14.54 -27.75 2.77
C LEU A 209 16.01 -27.34 2.69
N PHE A 210 16.76 -27.51 3.78
CA PHE A 210 18.14 -27.07 3.89
C PHE A 210 19.09 -28.25 3.95
N SER A 211 20.05 -28.27 3.04
CA SER A 211 21.10 -29.29 2.97
C SER A 211 22.46 -28.65 2.62
N PRO A 212 23.59 -29.33 2.85
CA PRO A 212 24.91 -28.82 2.48
C PRO A 212 25.08 -28.55 0.97
N GLU A 213 24.29 -29.22 0.13
CA GLU A 213 24.28 -29.07 -1.33
C GLU A 213 23.56 -27.79 -1.78
N MET A 214 22.73 -27.19 -0.91
CA MET A 214 22.05 -25.94 -1.22
C MET A 214 23.04 -24.81 -1.41
N THR A 215 22.83 -24.03 -2.46
CA THR A 215 23.70 -22.90 -2.80
C THR A 215 23.09 -21.53 -2.53
N LEU A 216 21.97 -21.51 -1.79
CA LEU A 216 21.20 -20.32 -1.43
C LEU A 216 22.07 -19.25 -0.78
N ILE A 217 21.91 -18.01 -1.27
CA ILE A 217 22.50 -16.81 -0.67
C ILE A 217 21.45 -15.98 0.05
N HIS A 218 20.19 -15.98 -0.44
CA HIS A 218 19.08 -15.29 0.21
C HIS A 218 17.94 -16.25 0.54
N VAL A 219 17.48 -16.19 1.80
CA VAL A 219 16.26 -16.83 2.28
C VAL A 219 15.41 -15.75 2.94
N LEU A 220 14.39 -15.26 2.21
CA LEU A 220 13.50 -14.17 2.64
C LEU A 220 12.07 -14.69 2.80
N PHE A 221 11.70 -15.08 4.02
CA PHE A 221 10.39 -15.65 4.36
C PHE A 221 9.58 -14.76 5.32
N GLU A 222 9.98 -13.50 5.47
CA GLU A 222 9.36 -12.55 6.38
C GLU A 222 7.87 -12.31 6.11
N SER A 223 7.13 -11.91 7.14
CA SER A 223 5.70 -11.55 7.02
C SER A 223 4.85 -12.67 6.39
N ASN A 224 4.91 -13.85 6.98
CA ASN A 224 4.11 -15.03 6.66
C ASN A 224 3.43 -15.56 7.94
N GLN A 225 2.97 -16.81 7.93
CA GLN A 225 2.34 -17.49 9.05
C GLN A 225 3.13 -18.73 9.49
N PHE A 226 4.46 -18.75 9.28
CA PHE A 226 5.29 -19.89 9.66
C PHE A 226 5.30 -20.11 11.18
N THR A 227 5.24 -21.37 11.58
CA THR A 227 5.18 -21.85 12.98
C THR A 227 6.33 -22.83 13.25
N GLY A 228 6.41 -23.36 14.47
CA GLY A 228 7.47 -24.31 14.85
C GLY A 228 8.82 -23.63 15.00
N SER A 229 9.89 -24.41 15.09
CA SER A 229 11.27 -23.92 15.27
C SER A 229 11.97 -23.61 13.95
N ILE A 230 12.92 -22.68 13.98
CA ILE A 230 13.90 -22.54 12.90
C ILE A 230 14.72 -23.84 12.85
N PRO A 231 14.76 -24.56 11.72
CA PRO A 231 15.45 -25.85 11.66
C PRO A 231 16.97 -25.67 11.75
N SER A 232 17.64 -26.54 12.52
CA SER A 232 19.10 -26.50 12.67
C SER A 232 19.85 -26.81 11.37
N THR A 233 19.19 -27.46 10.41
CA THR A 233 19.74 -27.70 9.07
C THR A 233 20.00 -26.41 8.29
N LEU A 234 19.39 -25.27 8.66
CA LEU A 234 19.74 -23.97 8.11
C LEU A 234 21.25 -23.70 8.22
N GLY A 235 21.87 -24.06 9.36
CA GLY A 235 23.31 -23.89 9.62
C GLY A 235 24.25 -24.71 8.70
N LEU A 236 23.69 -25.55 7.83
CA LEU A 236 24.43 -26.30 6.81
C LEU A 236 24.66 -25.48 5.53
N VAL A 237 23.82 -24.47 5.27
CA VAL A 237 23.84 -23.68 4.02
C VAL A 237 24.83 -22.52 4.14
N LYS A 238 26.12 -22.82 3.96
CA LYS A 238 27.24 -21.87 4.14
C LYS A 238 27.22 -20.63 3.25
N PRO A 239 26.68 -20.65 2.02
CA PRO A 239 26.67 -19.46 1.17
C PRO A 239 25.70 -18.36 1.61
N LEU A 240 24.83 -18.60 2.62
CA LEU A 240 23.83 -17.62 3.04
C LEU A 240 24.47 -16.27 3.43
N GLU A 241 23.93 -15.21 2.86
CA GLU A 241 24.27 -13.81 3.14
C GLU A 241 23.10 -13.09 3.84
N VAL A 242 21.86 -13.37 3.42
CA VAL A 242 20.65 -12.71 3.96
C VAL A 242 19.66 -13.75 4.47
N VAL A 243 19.27 -13.63 5.74
CA VAL A 243 18.23 -14.46 6.36
C VAL A 243 17.16 -13.55 6.97
N ARG A 244 15.95 -13.63 6.42
CA ARG A 244 14.78 -12.92 6.94
C ARG A 244 13.66 -13.88 7.30
N PHE A 245 13.38 -13.97 8.59
CA PHE A 245 12.28 -14.74 9.17
C PHE A 245 11.35 -13.88 10.03
N ASP A 246 11.54 -12.55 10.01
CA ASP A 246 10.78 -11.61 10.80
C ASP A 246 9.28 -11.60 10.48
N GLY A 247 8.42 -11.28 11.45
CA GLY A 247 6.97 -11.18 11.24
C GLY A 247 6.29 -12.53 10.97
N ASN A 248 6.62 -13.57 11.74
CA ASN A 248 6.02 -14.90 11.66
C ASN A 248 5.53 -15.36 13.05
N PHE A 249 5.18 -16.64 13.19
CA PHE A 249 4.84 -17.29 14.45
C PHE A 249 5.89 -18.33 14.87
N LEU A 250 7.15 -18.18 14.44
CA LEU A 250 8.24 -19.11 14.76
C LEU A 250 8.51 -19.11 16.26
N SER A 251 8.84 -20.26 16.82
CA SER A 251 8.90 -20.52 18.27
C SER A 251 10.07 -21.42 18.63
N GLY A 252 10.33 -21.61 19.93
CA GLY A 252 11.46 -22.42 20.39
C GLY A 252 12.80 -21.70 20.29
N PRO A 253 13.91 -22.37 20.67
CA PRO A 253 15.23 -21.77 20.68
C PRO A 253 15.79 -21.58 19.27
N LEU A 254 16.67 -20.58 19.14
CA LEU A 254 17.52 -20.48 17.96
C LEU A 254 18.48 -21.67 17.91
N PRO A 255 18.76 -22.24 16.71
CA PRO A 255 19.68 -23.35 16.60
C PRO A 255 21.06 -23.04 17.17
N SER A 256 21.61 -23.97 17.96
CA SER A 256 22.93 -23.80 18.58
C SER A 256 24.07 -23.68 17.55
N ASN A 257 23.82 -24.13 16.33
CA ASN A 257 24.73 -24.05 15.19
C ASN A 257 24.41 -22.87 14.27
N ILE A 258 23.67 -21.84 14.69
CA ILE A 258 23.38 -20.67 13.83
C ILE A 258 24.65 -19.90 13.42
N ASN A 259 25.67 -19.88 14.29
CA ASN A 259 26.97 -19.25 14.02
C ASN A 259 27.81 -19.92 12.95
N ASN A 260 27.39 -21.10 12.49
CA ASN A 260 27.97 -21.76 11.33
C ASN A 260 27.74 -20.99 10.02
N LEU A 261 26.81 -20.03 10.01
CA LEU A 261 26.47 -19.18 8.89
C LEU A 261 27.40 -17.97 8.80
N THR A 262 28.69 -18.23 8.61
CA THR A 262 29.73 -17.20 8.74
C THR A 262 29.65 -16.08 7.70
N ASN A 263 28.96 -16.29 6.58
CA ASN A 263 28.78 -15.30 5.51
C ASN A 263 27.53 -14.41 5.68
N VAL A 264 26.69 -14.70 6.68
CA VAL A 264 25.47 -13.91 6.91
C VAL A 264 25.84 -12.50 7.35
N ARG A 265 25.27 -11.53 6.62
CA ARG A 265 25.43 -10.10 6.84
C ARG A 265 24.20 -9.50 7.49
N GLU A 266 23.02 -9.97 7.11
CA GLU A 266 21.76 -9.50 7.67
C GLU A 266 20.92 -10.65 8.21
N LEU A 267 20.59 -10.56 9.50
CA LEU A 267 19.80 -11.53 10.23
C LEU A 267 18.58 -10.84 10.87
N PHE A 268 17.42 -11.03 10.27
CA PHE A 268 16.15 -10.49 10.74
C PHE A 268 15.27 -11.61 11.32
N LEU A 269 15.01 -11.54 12.63
CA LEU A 269 14.29 -12.56 13.41
C LEU A 269 13.15 -11.95 14.25
N SER A 270 12.89 -10.66 14.10
CA SER A 270 11.97 -9.92 14.97
C SER A 270 10.51 -10.31 14.77
N ASN A 271 9.67 -9.95 15.74
CA ASN A 271 8.22 -10.16 15.69
C ASN A 271 7.86 -11.65 15.46
N ASN A 272 8.36 -12.49 16.36
CA ASN A 272 8.11 -13.94 16.39
C ASN A 272 7.79 -14.38 17.83
N ARG A 273 7.83 -15.68 18.11
CA ARG A 273 7.69 -16.31 19.43
C ARG A 273 8.95 -17.09 19.83
N LEU A 274 10.11 -16.72 19.29
CA LEU A 274 11.39 -17.39 19.61
C LEU A 274 11.67 -17.29 21.10
N SER A 275 12.19 -18.35 21.71
CA SER A 275 12.33 -18.48 23.16
C SER A 275 13.70 -19.06 23.54
N GLY A 276 13.93 -19.33 24.84
CA GLY A 276 15.20 -19.85 25.31
C GLY A 276 16.29 -18.77 25.42
N SER A 277 17.53 -19.21 25.62
CA SER A 277 18.68 -18.31 25.72
C SER A 277 19.03 -17.65 24.39
N LEU A 278 19.55 -16.41 24.45
CA LEU A 278 20.18 -15.78 23.28
C LEU A 278 21.29 -16.67 22.69
N PRO A 279 21.42 -16.75 21.37
CA PRO A 279 22.38 -17.63 20.72
C PRO A 279 23.82 -17.13 20.93
N ASN A 280 24.79 -17.98 20.65
CA ASN A 280 26.17 -17.54 20.47
C ASN A 280 26.40 -17.23 18.99
N LEU A 281 26.68 -15.98 18.64
CA LEU A 281 26.97 -15.55 17.26
C LEU A 281 28.47 -15.32 16.99
N THR A 282 29.35 -15.72 17.91
CA THR A 282 30.80 -15.59 17.75
C THR A 282 31.26 -16.24 16.43
N GLY A 283 32.06 -15.50 15.65
CA GLY A 283 32.61 -15.96 14.38
C GLY A 283 31.79 -15.58 13.15
N MET A 284 30.58 -15.02 13.31
CA MET A 284 29.81 -14.42 12.20
C MET A 284 30.37 -13.06 11.82
N ASN A 285 31.62 -13.02 11.36
CA ASN A 285 32.40 -11.79 11.18
C ASN A 285 31.91 -10.84 10.08
N PHE A 286 30.95 -11.28 9.27
CA PHE A 286 30.30 -10.44 8.26
C PHE A 286 28.95 -9.88 8.71
N LEU A 287 28.45 -10.27 9.90
CA LEU A 287 27.17 -9.81 10.41
C LEU A 287 27.21 -8.29 10.64
N SER A 288 26.39 -7.57 9.90
CA SER A 288 26.24 -6.12 9.95
C SER A 288 24.91 -5.70 10.57
N TYR A 289 23.84 -6.42 10.26
CA TYR A 289 22.50 -6.09 10.75
C TYR A 289 21.90 -7.25 11.54
N LEU A 290 21.58 -7.00 12.81
CA LEU A 290 20.93 -7.99 13.68
C LEU A 290 19.65 -7.41 14.28
N ASP A 291 18.52 -8.04 14.00
CA ASP A 291 17.24 -7.73 14.65
C ASP A 291 16.59 -8.97 15.25
N MET A 292 16.47 -8.99 16.57
CA MET A 292 15.85 -10.05 17.36
C MET A 292 14.65 -9.56 18.18
N SER A 293 14.19 -8.34 17.91
CA SER A 293 13.18 -7.63 18.70
C SER A 293 11.85 -8.37 18.77
N ASN A 294 11.06 -8.13 19.82
CA ASN A 294 9.71 -8.69 19.99
C ASN A 294 9.67 -10.22 19.88
N ASN A 295 10.42 -10.88 20.76
CA ASN A 295 10.45 -12.33 20.93
C ASN A 295 10.29 -12.69 22.41
N SER A 296 10.24 -13.98 22.73
CA SER A 296 9.99 -14.53 24.07
C SER A 296 11.25 -15.14 24.71
N PHE A 297 12.43 -14.56 24.46
CA PHE A 297 13.69 -15.03 25.05
C PHE A 297 13.67 -15.04 26.59
N ASP A 298 14.58 -15.84 27.16
CA ASP A 298 14.84 -15.87 28.59
C ASP A 298 15.54 -14.58 29.03
N PRO A 299 15.26 -14.04 30.23
CA PRO A 299 16.00 -12.89 30.74
C PRO A 299 17.50 -13.15 30.78
N SER A 300 18.29 -12.26 30.18
CA SER A 300 19.74 -12.38 30.13
C SER A 300 20.41 -11.02 30.09
N GLU A 301 21.70 -10.99 30.43
CA GLU A 301 22.53 -9.82 30.14
C GLU A 301 22.79 -9.68 28.64
N LEU A 302 23.27 -8.51 28.21
CA LEU A 302 23.75 -8.29 26.85
C LEU A 302 24.91 -9.24 26.54
N PRO A 303 24.82 -10.06 25.49
CA PRO A 303 25.84 -11.07 25.24
C PRO A 303 27.22 -10.47 24.89
N PRO A 304 28.33 -10.99 25.47
CA PRO A 304 29.68 -10.48 25.20
C PRO A 304 30.12 -10.57 23.74
N TRP A 305 29.56 -11.52 22.98
CA TRP A 305 29.90 -11.69 21.57
C TRP A 305 29.48 -10.51 20.71
N LEU A 306 28.54 -9.65 21.14
CA LEU A 306 28.18 -8.44 20.40
C LEU A 306 29.40 -7.54 20.17
N SER A 307 30.28 -7.43 21.17
CA SER A 307 31.52 -6.65 21.09
C SER A 307 32.63 -7.32 20.27
N THR A 308 32.43 -8.57 19.83
CA THR A 308 33.42 -9.32 19.03
C THR A 308 33.15 -9.27 17.52
N LEU A 309 31.98 -8.77 17.10
CA LEU A 309 31.58 -8.74 15.70
C LEU A 309 32.11 -7.45 15.02
N PRO A 310 33.06 -7.55 14.07
CA PRO A 310 33.80 -6.39 13.58
C PRO A 310 33.01 -5.49 12.60
N THR A 311 31.97 -6.02 11.97
CA THR A 311 31.20 -5.35 10.91
C THR A 311 29.82 -4.89 11.35
N LEU A 312 29.50 -5.01 12.64
CA LEU A 312 28.18 -4.76 13.17
C LEU A 312 27.85 -3.27 13.09
N THR A 313 26.80 -2.93 12.35
CA THR A 313 26.31 -1.55 12.14
C THR A 313 25.03 -1.31 12.92
N THR A 314 24.15 -2.30 13.00
CA THR A 314 22.82 -2.15 13.62
C THR A 314 22.51 -3.31 14.56
N ILE A 315 22.08 -2.97 15.78
CA ILE A 315 21.60 -3.92 16.78
C ILE A 315 20.20 -3.51 17.20
N MET A 316 19.23 -4.40 16.99
CA MET A 316 17.85 -4.23 17.45
C MET A 316 17.45 -5.44 18.31
N MET A 317 17.23 -5.18 19.60
CA MET A 317 16.79 -6.19 20.57
C MET A 317 15.72 -5.61 21.49
N GLU A 318 14.76 -4.90 20.91
CA GLU A 318 13.65 -4.30 21.67
C GLU A 318 12.75 -5.40 22.25
N ASN A 319 12.28 -5.22 23.48
CA ASN A 319 11.33 -6.16 24.10
C ASN A 319 11.84 -7.63 24.06
N THR A 320 13.06 -7.84 24.55
CA THR A 320 13.71 -9.16 24.62
C THR A 320 14.03 -9.61 26.04
N LYS A 321 13.62 -8.83 27.05
CA LYS A 321 13.90 -9.04 28.49
C LYS A 321 15.39 -8.97 28.84
N LEU A 322 16.18 -8.23 28.07
CA LEU A 322 17.57 -7.94 28.43
C LEU A 322 17.62 -7.22 29.79
N GLN A 323 18.54 -7.60 30.66
CA GLN A 323 18.71 -7.03 31.99
C GLN A 323 20.18 -6.72 32.29
N GLY A 324 20.44 -6.04 33.39
CA GLY A 324 21.81 -5.68 33.79
C GLY A 324 22.36 -4.48 33.02
N HIS A 325 23.68 -4.36 33.03
CA HIS A 325 24.39 -3.17 32.51
C HIS A 325 24.69 -3.30 31.01
N ILE A 326 24.77 -2.16 30.34
CA ILE A 326 25.24 -2.10 28.94
C ILE A 326 26.77 -2.02 28.96
N PRO A 327 27.49 -2.98 28.34
CA PRO A 327 28.95 -2.96 28.36
C PRO A 327 29.51 -1.83 27.50
N VAL A 328 30.43 -1.03 28.06
CA VAL A 328 31.09 0.09 27.38
C VAL A 328 31.77 -0.30 26.06
N SER A 329 32.25 -1.55 25.97
CA SER A 329 32.90 -2.10 24.77
C SER A 329 31.98 -2.15 23.54
N LEU A 330 30.66 -2.10 23.74
CA LEU A 330 29.66 -2.04 22.67
C LEU A 330 29.85 -0.78 21.82
N PHE A 331 30.00 0.38 22.47
CA PHE A 331 30.06 1.68 21.79
C PHE A 331 31.41 1.96 21.12
N GLY A 332 32.46 1.23 21.48
CA GLY A 332 33.79 1.34 20.89
C GLY A 332 33.96 0.66 19.52
N GLN A 333 32.93 -0.03 19.01
CA GLN A 333 32.98 -0.72 17.71
C GLN A 333 32.99 0.27 16.55
N GLN A 334 33.98 0.19 15.66
CA GLN A 334 34.21 1.22 14.63
C GLN A 334 33.05 1.43 13.62
N GLN A 335 32.23 0.40 13.39
CA GLN A 335 31.16 0.44 12.37
C GLN A 335 29.76 0.63 12.95
N LEU A 336 29.62 0.62 14.28
CA LEU A 336 28.31 0.68 14.92
C LEU A 336 27.63 2.02 14.64
N GLN A 337 26.38 1.97 14.16
CA GLN A 337 25.54 3.10 13.77
C GLN A 337 24.31 3.22 14.66
N THR A 338 23.66 2.09 14.97
CA THR A 338 22.38 2.11 15.68
C THR A 338 22.30 1.02 16.73
N VAL A 339 21.88 1.41 17.92
CA VAL A 339 21.58 0.52 19.06
C VAL A 339 20.15 0.78 19.51
N MET A 340 19.26 -0.19 19.30
CA MET A 340 17.86 -0.13 19.75
C MET A 340 17.61 -1.24 20.78
N LEU A 341 17.53 -0.86 22.05
CA LEU A 341 17.30 -1.77 23.18
C LEU A 341 16.11 -1.32 24.03
N LYS A 342 15.15 -0.65 23.40
CA LYS A 342 13.92 -0.16 24.03
C LYS A 342 13.11 -1.28 24.68
N ASN A 343 12.39 -0.94 25.75
CA ASN A 343 11.45 -1.81 26.45
C ASN A 343 12.11 -3.10 26.96
N ASN A 344 13.19 -2.94 27.72
CA ASN A 344 13.92 -4.02 28.37
C ASN A 344 14.02 -3.73 29.89
N GLN A 345 14.87 -4.47 30.59
CA GLN A 345 15.14 -4.35 32.02
C GLN A 345 16.60 -3.90 32.29
N LEU A 346 17.20 -3.17 31.34
CA LEU A 346 18.57 -2.68 31.46
C LEU A 346 18.64 -1.62 32.57
N ASN A 347 19.68 -1.67 33.41
CA ASN A 347 19.78 -0.85 34.61
C ASN A 347 21.19 -0.31 34.87
N GLY A 348 21.31 0.51 35.92
CA GLY A 348 22.56 1.14 36.34
C GLY A 348 22.90 2.38 35.50
N THR A 349 24.18 2.73 35.49
CA THR A 349 24.71 3.88 34.75
C THR A 349 24.94 3.53 33.29
N LEU A 350 24.45 4.37 32.37
CA LEU A 350 24.80 4.29 30.95
C LEU A 350 26.21 4.86 30.75
N ASP A 351 27.21 3.98 30.64
CA ASP A 351 28.59 4.35 30.28
C ASP A 351 28.87 4.04 28.81
N ILE A 352 29.05 5.11 28.03
CA ILE A 352 29.41 5.05 26.60
C ILE A 352 30.93 5.13 26.36
N GLY A 353 31.72 5.32 27.42
CA GLY A 353 33.17 5.38 27.38
C GLY A 353 33.74 6.71 26.87
N THR A 354 35.06 6.72 26.67
CA THR A 354 35.81 7.90 26.21
C THR A 354 35.99 7.95 24.69
N SER A 355 35.71 6.85 23.99
CA SER A 355 35.79 6.73 22.53
C SER A 355 34.59 5.96 22.01
N ILE A 356 33.71 6.65 21.30
CA ILE A 356 32.54 6.07 20.61
C ILE A 356 32.82 5.89 19.12
N SER A 357 32.07 5.02 18.46
CA SER A 357 32.08 4.91 17.00
C SER A 357 31.82 6.26 16.33
N ASN A 358 32.63 6.61 15.32
CA ASN A 358 32.41 7.81 14.52
C ASN A 358 31.14 7.74 13.66
N ASN A 359 30.57 6.55 13.49
CA ASN A 359 29.36 6.32 12.72
C ASN A 359 28.11 6.18 13.59
N LEU A 360 28.25 6.23 14.93
CA LEU A 360 27.11 6.08 15.84
C LEU A 360 26.16 7.27 15.65
N ASP A 361 24.92 6.93 15.29
CA ASP A 361 23.87 7.90 14.96
C ASP A 361 22.73 7.83 15.98
N LEU A 362 22.31 6.62 16.38
CA LEU A 362 21.14 6.43 17.24
C LEU A 362 21.38 5.41 18.37
N VAL A 363 21.05 5.80 19.59
CA VAL A 363 20.98 4.94 20.78
C VAL A 363 19.59 5.11 21.43
N ASP A 364 18.69 4.17 21.17
CA ASP A 364 17.35 4.14 21.74
C ASP A 364 17.26 3.15 22.91
N LEU A 365 17.16 3.69 24.12
CA LEU A 365 17.05 2.94 25.37
C LEU A 365 15.75 3.25 26.11
N GLN A 366 14.72 3.71 25.40
CA GLN A 366 13.43 4.06 26.01
C GLN A 366 12.87 2.89 26.85
N ILE A 367 12.16 3.20 27.94
CA ILE A 367 11.47 2.20 28.77
C ILE A 367 12.46 1.13 29.26
N ASN A 368 13.42 1.56 30.08
CA ASN A 368 14.37 0.71 30.80
C ASN A 368 14.48 1.24 32.25
N PHE A 369 15.48 0.79 33.00
CA PHE A 369 15.79 1.22 34.38
C PHE A 369 17.16 1.92 34.48
N ILE A 370 17.55 2.70 33.46
CA ILE A 370 18.80 3.47 33.50
C ILE A 370 18.69 4.58 34.55
N GLU A 371 19.62 4.58 35.50
CA GLU A 371 19.60 5.45 36.69
C GLU A 371 20.39 6.74 36.46
N ALA A 372 21.54 6.64 35.78
CA ALA A 372 22.43 7.78 35.55
C ALA A 372 23.01 7.81 34.14
N PHE A 373 23.27 9.01 33.62
CA PHE A 373 23.97 9.24 32.36
C PHE A 373 24.76 10.56 32.45
N ASP A 374 26.09 10.47 32.42
CA ASP A 374 27.01 11.60 32.40
C ASP A 374 28.14 11.33 31.38
N PRO A 375 27.94 11.67 30.09
CA PRO A 375 28.87 11.31 29.04
C PRO A 375 30.20 12.04 29.20
N GLN A 376 31.30 11.28 29.31
CA GLN A 376 32.67 11.80 29.40
C GLN A 376 33.28 12.18 28.03
N THR A 377 32.48 12.12 26.96
CA THR A 377 32.87 12.41 25.58
C THR A 377 31.75 13.16 24.86
N ASP A 378 32.07 13.81 23.74
CA ASP A 378 31.08 14.56 22.96
C ASP A 378 30.12 13.60 22.23
N VAL A 379 28.85 13.64 22.65
CA VAL A 379 27.73 12.88 22.07
C VAL A 379 26.75 13.74 21.29
N SER A 380 27.09 15.00 20.99
CA SER A 380 26.17 15.95 20.36
C SER A 380 25.66 15.50 18.98
N LYS A 381 26.39 14.61 18.30
CA LYS A 381 26.01 14.04 17.00
C LYS A 381 25.21 12.74 17.08
N VAL A 382 25.07 12.17 18.28
CA VAL A 382 24.35 10.91 18.50
C VAL A 382 22.98 11.24 19.07
N GLU A 383 21.93 10.77 18.42
CA GLU A 383 20.59 10.79 18.98
C GLU A 383 20.50 9.75 20.09
N ILE A 384 20.49 10.20 21.35
CA ILE A 384 20.34 9.33 22.53
C ILE A 384 18.95 9.55 23.12
N ILE A 385 18.16 8.48 23.20
CA ILE A 385 16.76 8.54 23.66
C ILE A 385 16.61 7.70 24.94
N LEU A 386 16.36 8.39 26.06
CA LEU A 386 16.23 7.80 27.40
C LEU A 386 14.81 7.91 27.97
N VAL A 387 13.82 8.31 27.18
CA VAL A 387 12.43 8.53 27.63
C VAL A 387 11.91 7.33 28.44
N ASN A 388 11.24 7.63 29.56
CA ASN A 388 10.71 6.64 30.53
C ASN A 388 11.79 5.79 31.23
N ASN A 389 12.98 6.35 31.49
CA ASN A 389 13.96 5.81 32.43
C ASN A 389 14.02 6.64 33.73
N PRO A 390 14.46 6.06 34.87
CA PRO A 390 14.68 6.79 36.12
C PRO A 390 15.53 8.05 35.99
N VAL A 391 16.58 8.01 35.16
CA VAL A 391 17.46 9.16 34.84
C VAL A 391 16.70 10.41 34.35
N CYS A 392 15.51 10.25 33.77
CA CYS A 392 14.67 11.36 33.32
C CYS A 392 13.83 12.01 34.43
N GLN A 393 13.88 11.48 35.66
CA GLN A 393 13.22 12.04 36.84
C GLN A 393 14.18 12.87 37.71
N GLU A 394 15.50 12.73 37.53
CA GLU A 394 16.51 13.42 38.33
C GLU A 394 16.87 14.82 37.77
N THR A 395 17.20 15.75 38.68
CA THR A 395 17.65 17.11 38.33
C THR A 395 19.13 17.09 37.90
N GLY A 396 19.41 17.21 36.60
CA GLY A 396 20.79 17.35 36.08
C GLY A 396 21.02 16.77 34.69
N VAL A 397 20.15 15.89 34.22
CA VAL A 397 20.24 15.29 32.86
C VAL A 397 19.60 16.23 31.85
N PRO A 398 20.23 16.48 30.69
CA PRO A 398 19.64 17.32 29.65
C PRO A 398 18.24 16.83 29.26
N GLN A 399 17.25 17.73 29.38
CA GLN A 399 15.85 17.44 29.04
C GLN A 399 15.69 16.96 27.58
N THR A 400 16.68 17.21 26.73
CA THR A 400 16.78 16.76 25.34
C THR A 400 16.80 15.23 25.21
N TYR A 401 17.54 14.49 26.05
CA TYR A 401 17.60 13.02 25.99
C TYR A 401 16.29 12.36 26.46
N CYS A 402 15.51 13.09 27.24
CA CYS A 402 14.23 12.67 27.79
C CYS A 402 13.04 13.18 26.96
N SER A 403 13.28 13.58 25.72
CA SER A 403 12.27 14.02 24.76
C SER A 403 12.47 13.35 23.41
N ILE A 404 11.38 13.04 22.70
CA ILE A 404 11.46 12.47 21.35
C ILE A 404 11.61 13.63 20.36
N THR A 405 12.80 13.78 19.80
CA THR A 405 13.03 14.71 18.68
C THR A 405 12.95 13.90 17.41
N LYS A 406 12.02 14.18 16.50
CA LYS A 406 12.04 13.49 15.20
C LYS A 406 13.09 14.14 14.32
N SER A 407 14.22 13.46 14.09
CA SER A 407 15.06 13.77 12.94
C SER A 407 14.25 13.54 11.66
N ASN A 408 14.24 14.54 10.78
CA ASN A 408 13.57 14.54 9.48
C ASN A 408 14.67 14.54 8.40
N ASP A 409 15.52 13.51 8.39
CA ASP A 409 16.57 13.39 7.38
C ASP A 409 15.99 12.91 6.04
N SER A 410 15.53 13.85 5.23
CA SER A 410 15.16 13.60 3.84
C SER A 410 16.38 13.83 2.94
N TYR A 411 17.04 12.76 2.48
CA TYR A 411 18.03 12.85 1.40
C TYR A 411 17.36 13.13 0.05
N SER A 412 18.01 13.94 -0.77
CA SER A 412 17.71 14.10 -2.20
C SER A 412 19.01 14.41 -2.94
N THR A 413 19.17 13.86 -4.14
CA THR A 413 20.32 14.15 -5.01
C THR A 413 20.46 15.66 -5.25
N PRO A 414 21.63 16.25 -4.97
CA PRO A 414 21.87 17.66 -5.29
C PRO A 414 22.15 17.87 -6.79
N PRO A 415 21.87 19.07 -7.34
CA PRO A 415 22.24 19.42 -8.72
C PRO A 415 23.77 19.48 -8.91
N LYS A 416 24.27 19.04 -10.06
CA LYS A 416 25.70 18.97 -10.41
C LYS A 416 26.19 20.27 -11.05
N ASN A 417 26.57 21.23 -10.21
CA ASN A 417 27.30 22.45 -10.59
C ASN A 417 26.73 23.18 -11.83
N CYS A 418 25.41 23.31 -11.87
CA CYS A 418 24.69 23.92 -12.99
C CYS A 418 23.63 24.90 -12.47
N VAL A 419 23.30 25.91 -13.28
CA VAL A 419 22.30 26.92 -12.92
C VAL A 419 20.92 26.34 -13.24
N PRO A 420 20.03 26.17 -12.25
CA PRO A 420 18.71 25.60 -12.48
C PRO A 420 17.87 26.55 -13.35
N LEU A 421 17.38 26.04 -14.48
CA LEU A 421 16.38 26.70 -15.32
C LEU A 421 14.98 26.22 -14.89
N PRO A 422 13.96 27.10 -14.91
CA PRO A 422 12.59 26.66 -14.67
C PRO A 422 12.12 25.72 -15.78
N CYS A 423 11.69 24.52 -15.39
CA CYS A 423 11.10 23.55 -16.32
C CYS A 423 9.63 23.87 -16.60
N SER A 424 9.11 23.33 -17.70
CA SER A 424 7.65 23.33 -17.97
C SER A 424 6.90 22.53 -16.90
N LEU A 425 5.57 22.68 -16.82
CA LEU A 425 4.74 22.20 -15.70
C LEU A 425 4.91 20.69 -15.43
N ASP A 426 5.17 19.90 -16.46
CA ASP A 426 5.24 18.43 -16.41
C ASP A 426 6.69 17.89 -16.50
N GLN A 427 7.67 18.76 -16.74
CA GLN A 427 9.09 18.37 -16.79
C GLN A 427 9.76 18.48 -15.42
N THR A 428 10.63 17.53 -15.11
CA THR A 428 11.48 17.55 -13.91
C THR A 428 12.91 17.98 -14.27
N LEU A 429 13.52 18.82 -13.42
CA LEU A 429 14.92 19.19 -13.54
C LEU A 429 15.83 18.03 -13.12
N SER A 430 16.64 17.52 -14.04
CA SER A 430 17.63 16.48 -13.75
C SER A 430 18.82 17.02 -12.94
N PRO A 431 19.62 16.14 -12.28
CA PRO A 431 20.87 16.55 -11.64
C PRO A 431 21.86 17.26 -12.56
N ASN A 432 21.77 17.05 -13.88
CA ASN A 432 22.60 17.75 -14.88
C ASN A 432 21.94 19.06 -15.40
N CYS A 433 20.91 19.56 -14.71
CA CYS A 433 20.12 20.74 -15.05
C CYS A 433 19.46 20.73 -16.43
N LYS A 434 19.08 19.54 -16.91
CA LYS A 434 18.23 19.38 -18.10
C LYS A 434 16.80 19.08 -17.66
N CYS A 435 15.83 19.82 -18.21
CA CYS A 435 14.42 19.52 -18.02
C CYS A 435 14.03 18.33 -18.90
N ALA A 436 13.45 17.29 -18.30
CA ALA A 436 13.04 16.07 -18.99
C ALA A 436 11.90 15.37 -18.24
N TYR A 437 11.32 14.35 -18.86
CA TYR A 437 10.28 13.47 -18.31
C TYR A 437 10.95 12.18 -17.81
N PRO A 438 11.28 12.09 -16.51
CA PRO A 438 12.00 10.95 -15.98
C PRO A 438 11.12 9.71 -15.87
N TYR A 439 11.70 8.55 -16.14
CA TYR A 439 11.11 7.29 -15.74
C TYR A 439 11.25 7.16 -14.21
N THR A 440 10.13 7.31 -13.51
CA THR A 440 10.08 7.42 -12.05
C THR A 440 9.51 6.15 -11.44
N GLY A 441 9.92 5.81 -10.22
CA GLY A 441 9.31 4.75 -9.46
C GLY A 441 9.89 4.61 -8.06
N THR A 442 9.38 3.63 -7.34
CA THR A 442 9.90 3.25 -6.02
C THR A 442 10.90 2.10 -6.17
N LEU A 443 12.15 2.36 -5.78
CA LEU A 443 13.18 1.34 -5.61
C LEU A 443 13.13 0.84 -4.16
N THR A 444 12.77 -0.42 -3.99
CA THR A 444 12.66 -1.05 -2.67
C THR A 444 13.79 -2.04 -2.46
N LEU A 445 14.55 -1.84 -1.40
CA LEU A 445 15.69 -2.65 -0.99
C LEU A 445 15.32 -3.50 0.23
N ARG A 446 15.36 -4.83 0.07
CA ARG A 446 14.77 -5.76 1.04
C ARG A 446 15.65 -6.05 2.24
N ALA A 447 16.95 -5.82 2.19
CA ALA A 447 17.86 -6.08 3.32
C ALA A 447 19.10 -5.17 3.29
N PRO A 448 18.95 -3.86 3.56
CA PRO A 448 20.10 -2.98 3.69
C PRO A 448 20.93 -3.33 4.94
N SER A 449 22.25 -3.32 4.81
CA SER A 449 23.22 -3.64 5.87
C SER A 449 23.55 -2.43 6.77
N PHE A 450 22.74 -1.38 6.72
CA PHE A 450 22.95 -0.11 7.41
C PHE A 450 21.60 0.46 7.88
N SER A 451 21.65 1.36 8.86
CA SER A 451 20.45 1.98 9.45
C SER A 451 20.47 3.50 9.35
N ASP A 452 21.65 4.11 9.26
CA ASP A 452 21.80 5.56 9.07
C ASP A 452 21.34 5.98 7.67
N LEU A 453 20.14 6.56 7.59
CA LEU A 453 19.57 7.14 6.37
C LEU A 453 20.02 8.59 6.14
N GLY A 454 20.71 9.22 7.10
CA GLY A 454 21.35 10.53 6.97
C GLY A 454 22.68 10.46 6.20
N ASN A 455 23.31 9.29 6.12
CA ASN A 455 24.57 9.09 5.40
C ASN A 455 24.44 9.25 3.88
N LYS A 456 24.59 10.49 3.42
CA LYS A 456 24.54 10.90 2.01
C LYS A 456 25.48 10.11 1.11
N SER A 457 26.62 9.64 1.63
CA SER A 457 27.64 8.93 0.86
C SER A 457 27.12 7.60 0.30
N VAL A 458 26.26 6.93 1.06
CA VAL A 458 25.68 5.64 0.68
C VAL A 458 24.81 5.79 -0.57
N PHE A 459 23.96 6.82 -0.62
CA PHE A 459 23.11 7.09 -1.78
C PHE A 459 23.91 7.57 -3.00
N VAL A 460 25.00 8.32 -2.81
CA VAL A 460 25.90 8.70 -3.91
C VAL A 460 26.57 7.46 -4.55
N ILE A 461 26.92 6.45 -3.74
CA ILE A 461 27.45 5.17 -4.23
C ILE A 461 26.37 4.43 -5.04
N LEU A 462 25.12 4.43 -4.57
CA LEU A 462 23.99 3.81 -5.29
C LEU A 462 23.73 4.47 -6.64
N GLU A 463 23.67 5.80 -6.69
CA GLU A 463 23.51 6.59 -7.92
C GLU A 463 24.62 6.29 -8.93
N SER A 464 25.87 6.26 -8.47
CA SER A 464 27.04 5.96 -9.31
C SER A 464 26.99 4.55 -9.86
N SER A 465 26.55 3.58 -9.05
CA SER A 465 26.40 2.18 -9.46
C SER A 465 25.30 2.01 -10.50
N LEU A 466 24.14 2.65 -10.31
CA LEU A 466 23.04 2.67 -11.28
C LEU A 466 23.51 3.24 -12.63
N MET A 467 24.14 4.41 -12.62
CA MET A 467 24.65 5.04 -13.85
C MET A 467 25.66 4.15 -14.57
N LYS A 468 26.59 3.53 -13.84
CA LYS A 468 27.56 2.60 -14.42
C LYS A 468 26.86 1.41 -15.09
N SER A 469 25.80 0.89 -14.49
CA SER A 469 25.03 -0.22 -15.06
C SER A 469 24.32 0.17 -16.34
N PHE A 470 23.63 1.31 -16.36
CA PHE A 470 22.97 1.82 -17.57
C PHE A 470 23.95 2.09 -18.71
N GLN A 471 25.11 2.66 -18.41
CA GLN A 471 26.18 2.88 -19.40
C GLN A 471 26.74 1.56 -19.95
N THR A 472 27.02 0.59 -19.08
CA THR A 472 27.57 -0.73 -19.48
C THR A 472 26.61 -1.47 -20.41
N HIS A 473 25.29 -1.32 -20.21
CA HIS A 473 24.24 -1.93 -21.03
C HIS A 473 23.68 -1.00 -22.10
N GLN A 474 24.40 0.09 -22.41
CA GLN A 474 24.09 1.02 -23.51
C GLN A 474 22.65 1.59 -23.46
N LYS A 475 22.11 1.82 -22.26
CA LYS A 475 20.81 2.47 -22.08
C LYS A 475 20.96 3.99 -22.21
N PRO A 476 20.04 4.72 -22.87
CA PRO A 476 20.17 6.15 -23.13
C PRO A 476 19.82 6.99 -21.90
N VAL A 477 20.57 6.82 -20.81
CA VAL A 477 20.36 7.50 -19.53
C VAL A 477 21.42 8.58 -19.33
N ASP A 478 20.99 9.83 -19.08
CA ASP A 478 21.87 10.98 -18.82
C ASP A 478 22.26 11.07 -17.34
N SER A 479 21.27 10.89 -16.46
CA SER A 479 21.45 10.97 -15.01
C SER A 479 20.35 10.19 -14.27
N VAL A 480 20.60 9.90 -12.99
CA VAL A 480 19.61 9.38 -12.06
C VAL A 480 19.53 10.28 -10.83
N SER A 481 18.37 10.33 -10.19
CA SER A 481 18.19 10.97 -8.90
C SER A 481 17.49 10.04 -7.93
N ILE A 482 17.95 10.03 -6.69
CA ILE A 482 17.41 9.29 -5.56
C ILE A 482 16.94 10.29 -4.51
N SER A 483 15.76 10.05 -3.95
CA SER A 483 15.21 10.90 -2.89
C SER A 483 14.31 10.13 -1.93
N ASN A 484 14.04 10.73 -0.77
CA ASN A 484 13.10 10.25 0.24
C ASN A 484 13.39 8.82 0.76
N PRO A 485 14.64 8.51 1.19
CA PRO A 485 14.93 7.24 1.85
C PRO A 485 14.05 7.07 3.08
N ARG A 486 13.35 5.93 3.17
CA ARG A 486 12.55 5.58 4.35
C ARG A 486 12.53 4.08 4.55
N LYS A 487 12.56 3.64 5.81
CA LYS A 487 12.20 2.27 6.15
C LYS A 487 10.69 2.13 6.21
N ASN A 488 10.12 1.17 5.49
CA ASN A 488 8.69 0.87 5.56
C ASN A 488 8.36 -0.06 6.74
N THR A 489 7.08 -0.43 6.86
CA THR A 489 6.60 -1.29 7.97
C THR A 489 7.24 -2.66 8.04
N TYR A 490 7.86 -3.11 6.94
CA TYR A 490 8.55 -4.39 6.82
C TYR A 490 10.08 -4.24 6.95
N GLN A 491 10.57 -3.08 7.39
CA GLN A 491 12.00 -2.75 7.47
C GLN A 491 12.73 -2.76 6.12
N TYR A 492 12.00 -2.75 4.98
CA TYR A 492 12.63 -2.51 3.69
C TYR A 492 12.92 -1.02 3.53
N LEU A 493 14.00 -0.70 2.80
CA LEU A 493 14.34 0.68 2.46
C LEU A 493 13.71 1.06 1.11
N ASP A 494 12.72 1.94 1.16
CA ASP A 494 12.07 2.53 -0.02
C ASP A 494 12.76 3.85 -0.39
N LEU A 495 12.99 4.04 -1.68
CA LEU A 495 13.61 5.21 -2.28
C LEU A 495 12.81 5.62 -3.52
N THR A 496 12.62 6.91 -3.75
CA THR A 496 12.14 7.40 -5.05
C THR A 496 13.32 7.47 -6.00
N LEU A 497 13.29 6.69 -7.09
CA LEU A 497 14.27 6.70 -8.16
C LEU A 497 13.68 7.41 -9.40
N LYS A 498 14.39 8.41 -9.91
CA LYS A 498 14.11 9.08 -11.18
C LYS A 498 15.25 8.82 -12.16
N ILE A 499 14.94 8.31 -13.34
CA ILE A 499 15.91 8.02 -14.40
C ILE A 499 15.66 9.02 -15.53
N PHE A 500 16.68 9.78 -15.94
CA PHE A 500 16.55 10.86 -16.93
C PHE A 500 17.14 10.46 -18.30
N PRO A 501 16.46 10.77 -19.41
CA PRO A 501 16.89 10.40 -20.76
C PRO A 501 18.13 11.19 -21.24
N SER A 502 18.90 10.57 -22.13
CA SER A 502 20.06 11.15 -22.80
C SER A 502 19.76 11.49 -24.26
N GLY A 503 20.19 12.68 -24.70
CA GLY A 503 20.01 13.17 -26.08
C GLY A 503 18.60 13.67 -26.43
N GLN A 504 17.59 13.33 -25.62
CA GLN A 504 16.19 13.78 -25.75
C GLN A 504 15.64 14.12 -24.37
N ASP A 505 14.43 14.71 -24.31
CA ASP A 505 13.75 15.02 -23.05
C ASP A 505 12.78 13.92 -22.60
N ARG A 506 12.56 12.89 -23.40
CA ARG A 506 11.64 11.75 -23.17
C ARG A 506 12.30 10.44 -23.59
N PHE A 507 11.83 9.32 -23.04
CA PHE A 507 12.22 7.98 -23.48
C PHE A 507 11.30 7.46 -24.59
N THR A 508 11.85 6.64 -25.49
CA THR A 508 11.02 5.82 -26.39
C THR A 508 10.46 4.60 -25.65
N ARG A 509 9.47 3.91 -26.24
CA ARG A 509 8.96 2.64 -25.68
C ARG A 509 10.06 1.60 -25.56
N ALA A 510 10.92 1.48 -26.57
CA ALA A 510 12.07 0.58 -26.53
C ALA A 510 13.04 0.90 -25.38
N ASP A 511 13.25 2.19 -25.07
CA ASP A 511 14.09 2.60 -23.94
C ASP A 511 13.46 2.21 -22.59
N ILE A 512 12.17 2.49 -22.41
CA ILE A 512 11.44 2.15 -21.18
C ILE A 512 11.41 0.63 -20.96
N SER A 513 11.02 -0.15 -21.97
CA SER A 513 11.06 -1.62 -21.86
C SER A 513 12.49 -2.11 -21.61
N GLY A 514 13.48 -1.54 -22.28
CA GLY A 514 14.88 -1.91 -22.09
C GLY A 514 15.42 -1.60 -20.69
N ILE A 515 15.04 -0.48 -20.08
CA ILE A 515 15.40 -0.12 -18.70
C ILE A 515 14.61 -0.97 -17.71
N GLY A 516 13.31 -1.16 -17.95
CA GLY A 516 12.42 -2.02 -17.19
C GLY A 516 12.97 -3.45 -17.10
N PHE A 517 13.32 -4.05 -18.25
CA PHE A 517 13.93 -5.37 -18.35
C PHE A 517 15.25 -5.47 -17.57
N LEU A 518 16.12 -4.44 -17.65
CA LEU A 518 17.39 -4.44 -16.93
C LEU A 518 17.17 -4.55 -15.40
N LEU A 519 16.12 -3.91 -14.88
CA LEU A 519 15.74 -3.91 -13.47
C LEU A 519 14.94 -5.17 -13.08
N SER A 520 13.91 -5.55 -13.85
CA SER A 520 13.07 -6.74 -13.58
C SER A 520 13.88 -8.04 -13.65
N ASN A 521 14.80 -8.11 -14.62
CA ASN A 521 15.67 -9.26 -14.81
C ASN A 521 16.87 -9.30 -13.85
N GLN A 522 16.95 -8.35 -12.91
CA GLN A 522 18.04 -8.26 -11.93
C GLN A 522 19.43 -8.22 -12.60
N THR A 523 19.52 -7.65 -13.80
CA THR A 523 20.78 -7.46 -14.53
C THR A 523 21.64 -6.42 -13.82
N TYR A 524 21.01 -5.36 -13.31
CA TYR A 524 21.66 -4.47 -12.35
C TYR A 524 21.83 -5.19 -11.02
N LYS A 525 23.06 -5.16 -10.48
CA LYS A 525 23.40 -5.63 -9.14
C LYS A 525 23.81 -4.44 -8.28
N PRO A 526 23.03 -4.07 -7.25
CA PRO A 526 23.41 -2.98 -6.36
C PRO A 526 24.66 -3.34 -5.56
N PRO A 527 25.36 -2.34 -4.99
CA PRO A 527 26.40 -2.60 -4.01
C PRO A 527 25.89 -3.53 -2.89
N PRO A 528 26.70 -4.48 -2.38
CA PRO A 528 26.21 -5.51 -1.45
C PRO A 528 25.47 -4.99 -0.22
N MET A 529 25.84 -3.81 0.28
CA MET A 529 25.23 -3.16 1.44
C MET A 529 23.74 -2.81 1.29
N PHE A 530 23.17 -2.88 0.09
CA PHE A 530 21.76 -2.61 -0.17
C PHE A 530 20.91 -3.89 -0.25
N GLY A 531 21.53 -5.05 -0.34
CA GLY A 531 20.84 -6.33 -0.47
C GLY A 531 20.03 -6.46 -1.78
N PRO A 532 19.12 -7.44 -1.87
CA PRO A 532 18.25 -7.63 -3.01
C PRO A 532 17.22 -6.51 -3.14
N TYR A 533 16.83 -6.20 -4.37
CA TYR A 533 15.88 -5.14 -4.67
C TYR A 533 14.79 -5.56 -5.64
N TYR A 534 13.72 -4.78 -5.66
CA TYR A 534 12.81 -4.70 -6.79
C TYR A 534 12.44 -3.24 -7.03
N PHE A 535 11.96 -2.95 -8.22
CA PHE A 535 11.56 -1.62 -8.63
C PHE A 535 10.09 -1.67 -9.05
N ILE A 536 9.29 -0.71 -8.60
CA ILE A 536 7.92 -0.53 -9.09
C ILE A 536 7.86 0.86 -9.74
N PRO A 537 7.74 0.94 -11.07
CA PRO A 537 7.63 2.21 -11.76
C PRO A 537 6.26 2.85 -11.58
N ASP A 538 6.25 4.18 -11.66
CA ASP A 538 5.07 4.95 -11.96
C ASP A 538 4.71 4.80 -13.46
N GLU A 539 3.47 5.10 -13.81
CA GLU A 539 3.01 5.09 -15.20
C GLU A 539 3.79 6.12 -16.03
N TYR A 540 4.26 5.71 -17.21
CA TYR A 540 5.04 6.57 -18.11
C TYR A 540 4.25 6.87 -19.37
N ASP A 541 3.50 7.96 -19.37
CA ASP A 541 2.66 8.36 -20.51
C ASP A 541 3.41 9.23 -21.55
N ASP A 542 4.63 9.64 -21.20
CA ASP A 542 5.38 10.68 -21.90
C ASP A 542 6.28 10.16 -23.03
N PHE A 543 5.87 9.10 -23.74
CA PHE A 543 6.67 8.54 -24.83
C PHE A 543 6.96 9.57 -25.93
N VAL A 544 8.14 9.45 -26.55
CA VAL A 544 8.46 10.16 -27.80
C VAL A 544 7.44 9.73 -28.86
N ASP A 545 6.58 10.66 -29.25
CA ASP A 545 5.56 10.40 -30.25
C ASP A 545 6.21 10.30 -31.64
N ASN A 546 6.36 9.06 -32.14
CA ASN A 546 6.88 8.81 -33.48
C ASN A 546 5.96 9.39 -34.57
N SER A 547 4.76 9.88 -34.24
CA SER A 547 3.88 10.58 -35.19
C SER A 547 4.33 12.03 -35.52
N VAL A 548 5.35 12.57 -34.85
CA VAL A 548 5.88 13.93 -35.10
C VAL A 548 7.24 13.92 -35.83
N LEU A 549 7.79 12.75 -36.16
CA LEU A 549 9.01 12.62 -36.97
C LEU A 549 8.72 12.44 -38.47
N GLU A 550 7.87 13.30 -39.03
CA GLU A 550 8.01 13.75 -40.43
C GLU A 550 8.14 15.28 -40.47
N GLY A 551 9.08 15.81 -39.68
CA GLY A 551 9.65 17.14 -39.87
C GLY A 551 10.94 17.04 -40.70
N PRO A 552 11.14 17.88 -41.73
CA PRO A 552 12.20 17.66 -42.71
C PRO A 552 13.59 17.86 -42.10
N VAL A 553 14.34 16.77 -41.99
CA VAL A 553 15.79 16.82 -41.84
C VAL A 553 16.35 17.53 -43.07
N LYS A 554 16.93 18.72 -42.85
CA LYS A 554 17.73 19.43 -43.85
C LYS A 554 19.00 18.63 -44.13
N HIS A 555 18.92 17.68 -45.05
CA HIS A 555 20.09 17.20 -45.77
C HIS A 555 20.31 18.03 -47.03
N GLY A 556 21.58 18.38 -47.24
CA GLY A 556 22.04 19.26 -48.28
C GLY A 556 21.64 18.81 -49.69
N LYS A 557 21.47 19.82 -50.54
CA LYS A 557 21.20 19.76 -51.98
C LYS A 557 21.95 18.61 -52.70
N SER A 558 21.22 17.79 -53.45
CA SER A 558 21.62 17.42 -54.82
C SER A 558 20.41 16.93 -55.65
N SER A 559 20.55 17.09 -56.96
CA SER A 559 19.54 17.16 -58.03
C SER A 559 19.03 15.80 -58.53
N ASN A 560 17.74 15.67 -58.90
CA ASN A 560 17.33 15.51 -60.31
C ASN A 560 15.83 15.27 -60.52
N THR A 561 15.34 15.98 -61.53
CA THR A 561 14.04 16.01 -62.17
C THR A 561 13.66 14.67 -62.81
N GLY A 562 12.46 14.14 -62.53
CA GLY A 562 12.02 12.91 -63.21
C GLY A 562 10.68 12.29 -62.83
N ILE A 563 9.67 13.00 -62.31
CA ILE A 563 8.32 12.41 -62.06
C ILE A 563 7.22 13.47 -62.27
N ILE A 564 6.98 13.89 -63.52
CA ILE A 564 5.84 14.79 -63.85
C ILE A 564 4.91 14.18 -64.93
N ALA A 565 5.17 12.97 -65.43
CA ALA A 565 4.34 12.36 -66.48
C ALA A 565 3.26 11.36 -66.00
N GLY A 566 3.23 10.97 -64.72
CA GLY A 566 2.37 9.87 -64.24
C GLY A 566 1.02 10.26 -63.60
N ALA A 567 0.79 11.53 -63.27
CA ALA A 567 -0.29 11.93 -62.36
C ALA A 567 -1.65 12.22 -63.04
N ALA A 568 -1.73 12.24 -64.38
CA ALA A 568 -2.93 12.71 -65.07
C ALA A 568 -4.04 11.64 -65.26
N ALA A 569 -3.74 10.35 -65.06
CA ALA A 569 -4.73 9.26 -65.24
C ALA A 569 -5.31 8.70 -63.93
N GLY A 570 -4.62 8.88 -62.79
CA GLY A 570 -5.03 8.34 -61.48
C GLY A 570 -6.08 9.19 -60.73
N GLY A 571 -6.16 10.49 -61.03
CA GLY A 571 -7.04 11.42 -60.32
C GLY A 571 -8.54 11.16 -60.55
N SER A 572 -8.91 10.63 -61.72
CA SER A 572 -10.31 10.41 -62.08
C SER A 572 -10.92 9.19 -61.37
N ALA A 573 -10.12 8.17 -61.04
CA ALA A 573 -10.58 6.99 -60.29
C ALA A 573 -10.75 7.29 -58.79
N LEU A 574 -9.86 8.10 -58.21
CA LEU A 574 -9.92 8.52 -56.81
C LEU A 574 -11.13 9.42 -56.51
N LEU A 575 -11.52 10.29 -57.43
CA LEU A 575 -12.71 11.13 -57.27
C LEU A 575 -14.01 10.32 -57.30
N VAL A 576 -14.09 9.27 -58.12
CA VAL A 576 -15.26 8.38 -58.18
C VAL A 576 -15.34 7.48 -56.93
N LEU A 577 -14.20 6.98 -56.44
CA LEU A 577 -14.14 6.22 -55.19
C LEU A 577 -14.48 7.07 -53.95
N ALA A 578 -14.04 8.33 -53.91
CA ALA A 578 -14.39 9.27 -52.85
C ALA A 578 -15.89 9.62 -52.85
N LEU A 579 -16.51 9.78 -54.03
CA LEU A 579 -17.95 10.01 -54.16
C LEU A 579 -18.76 8.79 -53.74
N LEU A 580 -18.33 7.57 -54.09
CA LEU A 580 -18.96 6.33 -53.66
C LEU A 580 -18.82 6.09 -52.15
N ALA A 581 -17.65 6.38 -51.57
CA ALA A 581 -17.41 6.31 -50.13
C ALA A 581 -18.25 7.33 -49.34
N CYS A 582 -18.43 8.54 -49.88
CA CYS A 582 -19.27 9.57 -49.28
C CYS A 582 -20.76 9.18 -49.31
N VAL A 583 -21.25 8.63 -50.44
CA VAL A 583 -22.63 8.12 -50.55
C VAL A 583 -22.85 6.88 -49.65
N TYR A 584 -21.84 6.01 -49.52
CA TYR A 584 -21.86 4.86 -48.61
C TYR A 584 -21.90 5.29 -47.14
N ALA A 585 -21.05 6.24 -46.75
CA ALA A 585 -21.01 6.82 -45.40
C ALA A 585 -22.33 7.53 -45.05
N LEU A 586 -22.95 8.25 -45.99
CA LEU A 586 -24.25 8.90 -45.78
C LEU A 586 -25.41 7.90 -45.67
N ARG A 587 -25.32 6.73 -46.34
CA ARG A 587 -26.28 5.63 -46.18
C ARG A 587 -26.09 4.87 -44.86
N GLN A 588 -24.86 4.69 -44.40
CA GLN A 588 -24.54 4.04 -43.13
C GLN A 588 -24.91 4.92 -41.92
N LYS A 589 -24.78 6.25 -42.05
CA LYS A 589 -25.18 7.26 -41.04
C LYS A 589 -26.69 7.37 -40.84
N LYS A 590 -27.51 6.78 -41.74
CA LYS A 590 -28.97 6.69 -41.60
C LYS A 590 -29.46 5.33 -41.05
N LYS A 591 -28.56 4.35 -40.87
CA LYS A 591 -28.91 3.01 -40.35
C LYS A 591 -28.24 2.65 -39.00
N SER A 592 -27.22 3.39 -38.56
CA SER A 592 -26.66 3.28 -37.20
C SER A 592 -26.98 4.52 -36.36
N LYS A 593 -28.23 4.63 -35.92
CA LYS A 593 -28.64 5.45 -34.78
C LYS A 593 -29.45 4.57 -33.84
N ARG A 594 -28.78 3.58 -33.25
CA ARG A 594 -29.14 2.88 -32.00
C ARG A 594 -28.01 1.91 -31.70
N ALA A 595 -27.52 1.95 -30.47
CA ALA A 595 -26.41 1.17 -29.91
C ALA A 595 -25.00 1.67 -30.22
N THR A 596 -24.65 2.83 -29.66
CA THR A 596 -23.38 3.00 -28.93
C THR A 596 -23.52 4.20 -28.00
N GLY A 597 -23.54 3.91 -26.70
CA GLY A 597 -23.58 4.88 -25.62
C GLY A 597 -22.83 4.33 -24.41
N LYS A 598 -21.52 4.63 -24.39
CA LYS A 598 -20.67 5.02 -23.24
C LYS A 598 -20.37 4.04 -22.08
N SER A 599 -19.14 4.15 -21.57
CA SER A 599 -18.98 4.64 -20.19
C SER A 599 -17.58 5.26 -19.91
N ASN A 600 -17.36 6.51 -20.32
CA ASN A 600 -16.67 7.44 -19.42
C ASN A 600 -17.70 7.82 -18.33
N PRO A 601 -17.41 7.68 -17.02
CA PRO A 601 -18.42 7.88 -15.97
C PRO A 601 -19.02 9.29 -15.91
N PHE A 602 -18.36 10.28 -16.53
CA PHE A 602 -18.74 11.71 -16.47
C PHE A 602 -19.12 12.30 -17.82
N GLU A 603 -19.20 11.48 -18.86
CA GLU A 603 -19.45 11.91 -20.24
C GLU A 603 -20.84 12.58 -20.43
N GLN A 604 -21.71 12.58 -19.41
CA GLN A 604 -23.02 13.25 -19.39
C GLN A 604 -23.00 14.62 -18.69
N TRP A 605 -21.89 15.04 -18.08
CA TRP A 605 -21.77 16.30 -17.35
C TRP A 605 -20.87 17.28 -18.14
N ASP A 606 -21.37 17.74 -19.29
CA ASP A 606 -20.68 18.71 -20.16
C ASP A 606 -20.87 20.15 -19.61
N PRO A 607 -19.81 20.99 -19.49
CA PRO A 607 -19.92 22.32 -18.87
C PRO A 607 -20.69 23.38 -19.68
N ASP A 608 -20.87 23.19 -20.99
CA ASP A 608 -21.26 24.29 -21.91
C ASP A 608 -22.65 24.15 -22.58
N GLU A 609 -23.45 23.12 -22.28
CA GLU A 609 -24.81 23.02 -22.82
C GLU A 609 -25.89 23.26 -21.76
N SER A 610 -26.67 24.33 -21.96
CA SER A 610 -27.84 24.76 -21.18
C SER A 610 -29.04 23.80 -21.23
N ASN A 611 -28.85 22.56 -21.67
CA ASN A 611 -29.89 21.53 -21.76
C ASN A 611 -29.32 20.09 -21.58
N SER A 612 -28.35 19.90 -20.70
CA SER A 612 -27.88 18.57 -20.32
C SER A 612 -28.77 17.93 -19.25
N ASN A 613 -29.11 16.65 -19.43
CA ASN A 613 -29.80 15.80 -18.45
C ASN A 613 -28.89 15.51 -17.24
N ILE A 614 -28.51 16.54 -16.49
CA ILE A 614 -28.20 16.37 -15.06
C ILE A 614 -29.52 15.88 -14.46
N PRO A 615 -29.61 14.74 -13.76
CA PRO A 615 -30.81 14.46 -12.99
C PRO A 615 -31.05 15.71 -12.15
N GLN A 616 -32.23 16.35 -12.25
CA GLN A 616 -32.52 17.50 -11.41
C GLN A 616 -32.28 17.08 -9.96
N LEU A 617 -31.07 17.34 -9.44
CA LEU A 617 -30.65 17.00 -8.09
C LEU A 617 -31.51 17.92 -7.23
N LYS A 618 -32.69 17.43 -6.82
CA LYS A 618 -33.58 18.15 -5.92
C LYS A 618 -32.88 18.24 -4.57
N GLY A 619 -32.00 19.22 -4.40
CA GLY A 619 -31.37 19.52 -3.11
C GLY A 619 -29.93 20.04 -3.15
N ALA A 620 -29.09 19.64 -4.13
CA ALA A 620 -27.65 19.94 -4.12
C ALA A 620 -27.26 21.02 -5.14
N ARG A 621 -26.66 22.12 -4.67
CA ARG A 621 -26.19 23.23 -5.52
C ARG A 621 -24.80 22.94 -6.11
N ARG A 622 -24.59 23.29 -7.39
CA ARG A 622 -23.23 23.36 -7.96
C ARG A 622 -22.57 24.69 -7.55
N PHE A 623 -21.40 24.60 -6.94
CA PHE A 623 -20.57 25.75 -6.56
C PHE A 623 -19.40 25.90 -7.53
N THR A 624 -18.94 27.13 -7.75
CA THR A 624 -17.69 27.38 -8.47
C THR A 624 -16.49 27.22 -7.54
N PHE A 625 -15.31 26.97 -8.11
CA PHE A 625 -14.07 26.87 -7.33
C PHE A 625 -13.80 28.16 -6.54
N GLU A 626 -14.01 29.32 -7.17
CA GLU A 626 -13.82 30.63 -6.54
C GLU A 626 -14.77 30.85 -5.35
N GLU A 627 -16.04 30.47 -5.47
CA GLU A 627 -17.01 30.55 -4.36
C GLU A 627 -16.53 29.77 -3.14
N ILE A 628 -16.06 28.54 -3.34
CA ILE A 628 -15.56 27.68 -2.25
C ILE A 628 -14.24 28.19 -1.69
N GLN A 629 -13.36 28.71 -2.54
CA GLN A 629 -12.11 29.33 -2.11
C GLN A 629 -12.37 30.53 -1.19
N ILE A 630 -13.35 31.38 -1.51
CA ILE A 630 -13.77 32.50 -0.65
C ILE A 630 -14.36 31.98 0.66
N CYS A 631 -15.29 31.02 0.59
CA CYS A 631 -15.98 30.47 1.77
C CYS A 631 -15.02 29.83 2.78
N THR A 632 -13.90 29.26 2.30
CA THR A 632 -12.90 28.57 3.13
C THR A 632 -11.66 29.41 3.43
N LYS A 633 -11.62 30.69 3.03
CA LYS A 633 -10.46 31.59 3.13
C LYS A 633 -9.20 30.98 2.49
N ASN A 634 -9.33 30.63 1.22
CA ASN A 634 -8.31 29.96 0.41
C ASN A 634 -7.81 28.64 1.03
N PHE A 635 -8.74 27.80 1.48
CA PHE A 635 -8.43 26.51 2.12
C PHE A 635 -7.40 26.63 3.26
N SER A 636 -7.54 27.70 4.07
CA SER A 636 -6.63 27.99 5.18
C SER A 636 -6.49 26.79 6.11
N GLN A 637 -5.26 26.52 6.56
CA GLN A 637 -4.97 25.43 7.49
C GLN A 637 -5.73 25.57 8.82
N VAL A 638 -6.08 26.80 9.23
CA VAL A 638 -6.90 27.06 10.44
C VAL A 638 -8.35 26.57 10.27
N ASN A 639 -8.82 26.51 9.03
CA ASN A 639 -10.14 25.98 8.70
C ASN A 639 -10.11 24.46 8.44
N ASN A 640 -8.96 23.80 8.50
CA ASN A 640 -8.88 22.35 8.33
C ASN A 640 -9.43 21.65 9.58
N ILE A 641 -10.54 20.93 9.42
CA ILE A 641 -11.25 20.23 10.49
C ILE A 641 -11.06 18.72 10.43
N GLY A 642 -10.34 18.19 9.44
CA GLY A 642 -10.07 16.77 9.33
C GLY A 642 -9.34 16.38 8.05
N SER A 643 -8.67 15.23 8.08
CA SER A 643 -8.01 14.62 6.94
C SER A 643 -8.28 13.12 6.91
N GLY A 644 -8.69 12.59 5.76
CA GLY A 644 -9.01 11.17 5.56
C GLY A 644 -8.58 10.66 4.19
N GLY A 645 -8.93 9.41 3.85
CA GLY A 645 -8.48 8.73 2.62
C GLY A 645 -8.93 9.38 1.31
N TYR A 646 -10.01 10.15 1.34
CA TYR A 646 -10.47 10.96 0.19
C TYR A 646 -9.71 12.29 0.07
N GLY A 647 -9.28 12.89 1.19
CA GLY A 647 -8.60 14.19 1.21
C GLY A 647 -8.87 15.00 2.48
N LYS A 648 -8.75 16.33 2.38
CA LYS A 648 -8.88 17.26 3.53
C LYS A 648 -10.30 17.83 3.60
N VAL A 649 -10.77 18.06 4.82
CA VAL A 649 -12.08 18.65 5.12
C VAL A 649 -11.88 20.03 5.74
N TYR A 650 -12.51 21.04 5.14
CA TYR A 650 -12.40 22.43 5.56
C TYR A 650 -13.73 22.98 6.06
N ARG A 651 -13.72 23.72 7.16
CA ARG A 651 -14.85 24.54 7.60
C ARG A 651 -14.95 25.79 6.72
N GLY A 652 -16.13 26.04 6.17
CA GLY A 652 -16.42 27.24 5.39
C GLY A 652 -17.69 27.95 5.88
N ASN A 653 -17.88 29.18 5.42
CA ASN A 653 -19.10 29.94 5.65
C ASN A 653 -19.63 30.46 4.32
N LEU A 654 -20.86 30.08 3.97
CA LEU A 654 -21.54 30.59 2.78
C LEU A 654 -21.95 32.06 2.97
N PRO A 655 -22.18 32.82 1.88
CA PRO A 655 -22.59 34.23 1.97
C PRO A 655 -23.89 34.47 2.75
N ASN A 656 -24.76 33.47 2.83
CA ASN A 656 -26.01 33.50 3.60
C ASN A 656 -25.80 33.23 5.11
N GLY A 657 -24.56 33.02 5.56
CA GLY A 657 -24.21 32.71 6.95
C GLY A 657 -24.30 31.24 7.33
N GLN A 658 -24.61 30.34 6.39
CA GLN A 658 -24.66 28.91 6.63
C GLN A 658 -23.23 28.33 6.73
N LEU A 659 -22.95 27.63 7.84
CA LEU A 659 -21.70 26.90 8.00
C LEU A 659 -21.70 25.60 7.19
N ILE A 660 -20.60 25.34 6.52
CA ILE A 660 -20.41 24.18 5.64
C ILE A 660 -19.11 23.43 5.95
N ALA A 661 -19.09 22.14 5.62
CA ALA A 661 -17.89 21.32 5.60
C ALA A 661 -17.56 20.97 4.14
N VAL A 662 -16.35 21.33 3.69
CA VAL A 662 -15.88 21.15 2.31
C VAL A 662 -14.84 20.04 2.29
N LYS A 663 -15.22 18.87 1.77
CA LYS A 663 -14.34 17.71 1.57
C LYS A 663 -13.71 17.82 0.19
N ARG A 664 -12.41 18.16 0.13
CA ARG A 664 -11.64 18.38 -1.10
C ARG A 664 -10.76 17.16 -1.37
N ALA A 665 -10.89 16.60 -2.58
CA ALA A 665 -10.10 15.45 -3.02
C ALA A 665 -8.61 15.78 -3.14
N GLN A 666 -7.73 14.82 -2.89
CA GLN A 666 -6.30 14.93 -3.21
C GLN A 666 -6.05 14.56 -4.67
N LYS A 667 -5.19 15.34 -5.37
CA LYS A 667 -4.88 15.16 -6.80
C LYS A 667 -4.25 13.80 -7.16
N GLU A 668 -3.76 13.04 -6.18
CA GLU A 668 -3.03 11.78 -6.34
C GLU A 668 -3.89 10.52 -6.05
N SER A 669 -5.19 10.66 -5.73
CA SER A 669 -6.06 9.53 -5.40
C SER A 669 -6.92 9.09 -6.59
N MET A 670 -6.54 7.99 -7.24
CA MET A 670 -7.34 7.30 -8.28
C MET A 670 -8.71 6.82 -7.77
N GLN A 671 -8.90 6.72 -6.45
CA GLN A 671 -10.15 6.28 -5.83
C GLN A 671 -11.16 7.44 -5.67
N GLY A 672 -10.70 8.70 -5.64
CA GLY A 672 -11.52 9.88 -5.35
C GLY A 672 -12.63 10.15 -6.38
N GLY A 673 -12.38 9.92 -7.67
CA GLY A 673 -13.38 10.22 -8.72
C GLY A 673 -14.63 9.33 -8.66
N LEU A 674 -14.48 8.03 -8.40
CA LEU A 674 -15.61 7.11 -8.28
C LEU A 674 -16.38 7.32 -6.97
N GLU A 675 -15.67 7.58 -5.86
CA GLU A 675 -16.28 7.92 -4.57
C GLU A 675 -17.03 9.25 -4.66
N PHE A 676 -16.47 10.26 -5.34
CA PHE A 676 -17.09 11.56 -5.61
C PHE A 676 -18.42 11.42 -6.35
N LYS A 677 -18.43 10.65 -7.44
CA LYS A 677 -19.65 10.40 -8.23
C LYS A 677 -20.70 9.65 -7.41
N THR A 678 -20.30 8.58 -6.73
CA THR A 678 -21.20 7.74 -5.92
C THR A 678 -21.86 8.57 -4.82
N GLU A 679 -21.09 9.40 -4.13
CA GLU A 679 -21.58 10.22 -3.03
C GLU A 679 -22.57 11.31 -3.52
N ILE A 680 -22.34 11.92 -4.69
CA ILE A 680 -23.32 12.85 -5.31
C ILE A 680 -24.60 12.10 -5.71
N GLU A 681 -24.47 10.94 -6.35
CA GLU A 681 -25.62 10.17 -6.85
C GLU A 681 -26.49 9.61 -5.72
N LEU A 682 -25.90 9.19 -4.60
CA LEU A 682 -26.63 8.63 -3.47
C LEU A 682 -27.19 9.71 -2.54
N LEU A 683 -26.37 10.67 -2.08
CA LEU A 683 -26.81 11.69 -1.12
C LEU A 683 -27.83 12.67 -1.70
N SER A 684 -27.89 12.83 -3.01
CA SER A 684 -28.97 13.60 -3.64
C SER A 684 -30.33 12.92 -3.60
N ARG A 685 -30.37 11.60 -3.37
CA ARG A 685 -31.60 10.80 -3.30
C ARG A 685 -32.06 10.56 -1.88
N VAL A 686 -31.17 10.66 -0.89
CA VAL A 686 -31.47 10.38 0.51
C VAL A 686 -31.50 11.63 1.37
N HIS A 687 -32.59 11.82 2.12
CA HIS A 687 -32.74 12.94 3.05
C HIS A 687 -33.34 12.42 4.35
N HIS A 688 -32.54 12.38 5.40
CA HIS A 688 -32.99 11.88 6.70
C HIS A 688 -32.26 12.62 7.83
N LYS A 689 -32.96 12.86 8.95
CA LYS A 689 -32.43 13.61 10.10
C LYS A 689 -31.14 13.01 10.68
N ASN A 690 -30.96 11.70 10.54
CA ASN A 690 -29.79 10.96 11.02
C ASN A 690 -28.76 10.66 9.93
N LEU A 691 -28.84 11.29 8.77
CA LEU A 691 -27.80 11.29 7.75
C LEU A 691 -27.26 12.71 7.58
N VAL A 692 -26.00 12.84 7.16
CA VAL A 692 -25.42 14.14 6.78
C VAL A 692 -25.99 14.56 5.43
N SER A 693 -26.46 15.80 5.35
CA SER A 693 -27.05 16.37 4.14
C SER A 693 -25.96 16.95 3.23
N LEU A 694 -26.02 16.58 1.95
CA LEU A 694 -25.19 17.19 0.91
C LEU A 694 -25.80 18.55 0.52
N VAL A 695 -25.07 19.63 0.76
CA VAL A 695 -25.46 21.00 0.38
C VAL A 695 -25.12 21.26 -1.09
N GLY A 696 -24.02 20.68 -1.58
CA GLY A 696 -23.61 20.85 -2.97
C GLY A 696 -22.29 20.19 -3.32
N PHE A 697 -21.82 20.46 -4.54
CA PHE A 697 -20.55 19.95 -5.05
C PHE A 697 -19.86 20.98 -5.94
N CYS A 698 -18.53 20.87 -6.07
CA CYS A 698 -17.70 21.61 -7.01
C CYS A 698 -16.96 20.60 -7.90
N PHE A 699 -17.07 20.80 -9.21
CA PHE A 699 -16.35 20.06 -10.24
C PHE A 699 -15.93 21.04 -11.34
N GLU A 700 -14.74 21.62 -11.18
CA GLU A 700 -14.22 22.70 -12.01
C GLU A 700 -12.68 22.71 -11.92
N GLN A 701 -11.97 23.00 -13.02
CA GLN A 701 -10.50 23.08 -13.05
C GLN A 701 -9.75 21.85 -12.50
N GLY A 702 -10.34 20.65 -12.64
CA GLY A 702 -9.77 19.40 -12.11
C GLY A 702 -9.93 19.23 -10.58
N GLU A 703 -10.65 20.13 -9.91
CA GLU A 703 -10.94 20.05 -8.48
C GLU A 703 -12.28 19.33 -8.24
N GLN A 704 -12.27 18.38 -7.30
CA GLN A 704 -13.43 17.59 -6.89
C GLN A 704 -13.73 17.87 -5.42
N MET A 705 -14.84 18.55 -5.12
CA MET A 705 -15.20 18.90 -3.75
C MET A 705 -16.67 18.61 -3.43
N LEU A 706 -16.90 18.02 -2.27
CA LEU A 706 -18.23 17.78 -1.72
C LEU A 706 -18.49 18.75 -0.56
N ILE A 707 -19.64 19.40 -0.57
CA ILE A 707 -20.02 20.42 0.40
C ILE A 707 -21.20 19.87 1.22
N TYR A 708 -20.99 19.72 2.52
CA TYR A 708 -21.98 19.22 3.47
C TYR A 708 -22.38 20.31 4.46
N GLU A 709 -23.47 20.06 5.19
CA GLU A 709 -23.75 20.79 6.42
C GLU A 709 -22.60 20.62 7.43
N TYR A 710 -22.21 21.70 8.11
CA TYR A 710 -21.21 21.62 9.16
C TYR A 710 -21.83 21.05 10.44
N ILE A 711 -21.21 20.00 10.99
CA ILE A 711 -21.66 19.33 12.21
C ILE A 711 -20.70 19.68 13.36
N ALA A 712 -21.20 20.42 14.36
CA ALA A 712 -20.38 21.19 15.28
C ALA A 712 -19.50 20.37 16.24
N ASN A 713 -20.00 19.25 16.77
CA ASN A 713 -19.26 18.47 17.78
C ASN A 713 -18.33 17.41 17.17
N GLY A 714 -18.16 17.40 15.84
CA GLY A 714 -17.22 16.51 15.16
C GLY A 714 -17.63 15.03 15.21
N THR A 715 -16.62 14.15 15.24
CA THR A 715 -16.82 12.70 15.16
C THR A 715 -17.06 12.05 16.52
N LEU A 716 -17.84 10.97 16.55
CA LEU A 716 -18.06 10.16 17.75
C LEU A 716 -16.75 9.61 18.32
N LYS A 717 -15.77 9.28 17.46
CA LYS A 717 -14.43 8.85 17.88
C LYS A 717 -13.72 9.92 18.73
N ASP A 718 -13.78 11.18 18.34
CA ASP A 718 -13.17 12.28 19.10
C ASP A 718 -13.92 12.53 20.41
N THR A 719 -15.22 12.26 20.44
CA THR A 719 -16.00 12.28 21.68
C THR A 719 -15.64 11.14 22.63
N LEU A 720 -15.59 9.89 22.16
CA LEU A 720 -15.25 8.73 22.99
C LEU A 720 -13.79 8.78 23.49
N SER A 721 -12.87 9.36 22.72
CA SER A 721 -11.48 9.56 23.16
C SER A 721 -11.27 10.74 24.11
N GLY A 722 -12.33 11.48 24.45
CA GLY A 722 -12.27 12.63 25.35
C GLY A 722 -11.75 13.93 24.71
N LYS A 723 -11.29 13.90 23.45
CA LYS A 723 -10.75 15.07 22.75
C LYS A 723 -11.75 16.22 22.59
N SER A 724 -13.04 15.90 22.42
CA SER A 724 -14.10 16.92 22.30
C SER A 724 -14.45 17.61 23.62
N GLY A 725 -13.99 17.09 24.76
CA GLY A 725 -14.42 17.53 26.09
C GLY A 725 -15.87 17.14 26.45
N ILE A 726 -16.63 16.52 25.54
CA ILE A 726 -18.01 16.09 25.78
C ILE A 726 -18.01 14.70 26.42
N ARG A 727 -18.54 14.60 27.63
CA ARG A 727 -18.74 13.32 28.31
C ARG A 727 -20.07 12.68 27.89
N LEU A 728 -20.01 11.41 27.50
CA LEU A 728 -21.18 10.62 27.10
C LEU A 728 -21.58 9.68 28.24
N ASP A 729 -22.68 10.03 28.92
CA ASP A 729 -23.38 9.12 29.83
C ASP A 729 -24.09 7.99 29.07
N TRP A 730 -24.60 7.01 29.80
CA TRP A 730 -25.29 5.85 29.23
C TRP A 730 -26.46 6.24 28.32
N LEU A 731 -27.29 7.19 28.75
CA LEU A 731 -28.48 7.61 28.02
C LEU A 731 -28.12 8.29 26.69
N ARG A 732 -27.04 9.11 26.68
CA ARG A 732 -26.51 9.73 25.47
C ARG A 732 -25.93 8.68 24.52
N ARG A 733 -25.22 7.66 25.02
CA ARG A 733 -24.71 6.55 24.18
C ARG A 733 -25.85 5.77 23.53
N LEU A 734 -26.93 5.49 24.26
CA LEU A 734 -28.13 4.85 23.70
C LEU A 734 -28.80 5.72 22.62
N LYS A 735 -28.92 7.03 22.85
CA LYS A 735 -29.46 7.96 21.85
C LYS A 735 -28.59 8.01 20.59
N ILE A 736 -27.27 7.93 20.76
CA ILE A 736 -26.33 7.92 19.63
C ILE A 736 -26.47 6.63 18.83
N ALA A 737 -26.48 5.48 19.50
CA ALA A 737 -26.73 4.17 18.87
C ALA A 737 -28.06 4.18 18.12
N LEU A 738 -29.13 4.69 18.73
CA LEU A 738 -30.45 4.79 18.08
C LEU A 738 -30.41 5.68 16.83
N GLY A 739 -29.74 6.83 16.90
CA GLY A 739 -29.63 7.75 15.77
C GLY A 739 -28.90 7.12 14.59
N ALA A 740 -27.76 6.47 14.83
CA ALA A 740 -27.03 5.72 13.80
C ALA A 740 -27.87 4.54 13.25
N ALA A 741 -28.55 3.78 14.11
CA ALA A 741 -29.39 2.67 13.71
C ALA A 741 -30.56 3.11 12.80
N ARG A 742 -31.22 4.23 13.13
CA ARG A 742 -32.29 4.82 12.30
C ARG A 742 -31.77 5.32 10.95
N GLY A 743 -30.54 5.83 10.91
CA GLY A 743 -29.88 6.21 9.66
C GLY A 743 -29.70 5.00 8.74
N LEU A 744 -29.22 3.88 9.28
CA LEU A 744 -29.02 2.64 8.55
C LEU A 744 -30.34 1.95 8.15
N ASP A 745 -31.32 1.87 9.06
CA ASP A 745 -32.66 1.35 8.77
C ASP A 745 -33.32 2.09 7.61
N TYR A 746 -33.20 3.43 7.59
CA TYR A 746 -33.67 4.23 6.46
C TYR A 746 -32.97 3.84 5.14
N LEU A 747 -31.67 3.57 5.15
CA LEU A 747 -30.94 3.18 3.94
C LEU A 747 -31.31 1.77 3.46
N HIS A 748 -31.57 0.83 4.37
CA HIS A 748 -31.87 -0.56 4.03
C HIS A 748 -33.34 -0.79 3.64
N GLU A 749 -34.28 -0.11 4.29
CA GLU A 749 -35.72 -0.40 4.14
C GLU A 749 -36.49 0.69 3.38
N LEU A 750 -36.06 1.95 3.49
CA LEU A 750 -36.82 3.10 2.97
C LEU A 750 -36.21 3.75 1.73
N ALA A 751 -34.91 3.56 1.49
CA ALA A 751 -34.29 3.97 0.24
C ALA A 751 -34.67 3.02 -0.89
N ASN A 752 -34.93 3.58 -2.08
CA ASN A 752 -35.26 2.79 -3.26
C ASN A 752 -34.34 3.14 -4.44
N PRO A 753 -33.48 2.23 -4.90
CA PRO A 753 -33.20 0.91 -4.31
C PRO A 753 -32.56 1.01 -2.90
N PRO A 754 -32.64 -0.05 -2.07
CA PRO A 754 -31.91 -0.12 -0.80
C PRO A 754 -30.42 0.17 -0.96
N ILE A 755 -29.81 0.83 0.02
CA ILE A 755 -28.41 1.28 -0.03
C ILE A 755 -27.64 0.63 1.11
N ILE A 756 -26.55 -0.06 0.78
CA ILE A 756 -25.60 -0.61 1.76
C ILE A 756 -24.48 0.42 1.96
N HIS A 757 -24.27 0.88 3.19
CA HIS A 757 -23.31 1.95 3.50
C HIS A 757 -21.86 1.48 3.37
N ARG A 758 -21.55 0.27 3.87
CA ARG A 758 -20.29 -0.47 3.74
C ARG A 758 -19.07 0.08 4.49
N ASP A 759 -19.22 1.20 5.20
CA ASP A 759 -18.13 1.83 5.97
C ASP A 759 -18.60 2.48 7.26
N ILE A 760 -19.42 1.76 8.03
CA ILE A 760 -19.89 2.21 9.34
C ILE A 760 -18.77 2.08 10.38
N LYS A 761 -18.43 3.20 11.01
CA LYS A 761 -17.38 3.34 12.04
C LYS A 761 -17.53 4.65 12.80
N SER A 762 -16.96 4.77 14.00
CA SER A 762 -17.10 5.99 14.82
C SER A 762 -16.55 7.28 14.21
N THR A 763 -15.66 7.23 13.21
CA THR A 763 -15.23 8.43 12.47
C THR A 763 -16.29 8.95 11.51
N ASN A 764 -17.20 8.07 11.08
CA ASN A 764 -18.26 8.36 10.11
C ASN A 764 -19.61 8.63 10.80
N ILE A 765 -19.59 8.71 12.14
CA ILE A 765 -20.73 9.08 12.97
C ILE A 765 -20.45 10.47 13.55
N LEU A 766 -21.20 11.47 13.11
CA LEU A 766 -21.05 12.86 13.55
C LEU A 766 -22.12 13.25 14.56
N LEU A 767 -21.80 14.21 15.44
CA LEU A 767 -22.70 14.71 16.47
C LEU A 767 -22.99 16.20 16.28
N ASP A 768 -24.27 16.56 16.15
CA ASP A 768 -24.67 17.98 16.08
C ASP A 768 -24.58 18.67 17.45
N GLU A 769 -24.89 19.96 17.48
CA GLU A 769 -24.87 20.80 18.70
C GLU A 769 -25.71 20.23 19.86
N ARG A 770 -26.72 19.42 19.55
CA ARG A 770 -27.63 18.78 20.51
C ARG A 770 -27.27 17.32 20.77
N LEU A 771 -26.12 16.86 20.28
CA LEU A 771 -25.68 15.46 20.30
C LEU A 771 -26.60 14.51 19.55
N ASN A 772 -27.37 15.00 18.57
CA ASN A 772 -28.04 14.11 17.63
C ASN A 772 -27.03 13.55 16.65
N THR A 773 -27.24 12.29 16.30
CA THR A 773 -26.33 11.53 15.46
C THR A 773 -26.66 11.68 13.98
N LYS A 774 -25.63 11.87 13.17
CA LYS A 774 -25.69 11.86 11.70
C LYS A 774 -24.61 10.93 11.13
N VAL A 775 -25.03 9.99 10.28
CA VAL A 775 -24.14 9.09 9.54
C VAL A 775 -23.61 9.82 8.29
N SER A 776 -22.31 9.72 8.04
CA SER A 776 -21.59 10.43 6.98
C SER A 776 -20.70 9.49 6.15
N ASP A 777 -20.16 9.99 5.04
CA ASP A 777 -19.15 9.34 4.19
C ASP A 777 -19.69 8.16 3.36
N PHE A 778 -20.43 8.50 2.30
CA PHE A 778 -21.09 7.55 1.42
C PHE A 778 -20.24 7.10 0.22
N GLY A 779 -18.95 7.46 0.19
CA GLY A 779 -18.06 7.20 -0.94
C GLY A 779 -17.95 5.72 -1.32
N LEU A 780 -18.11 4.80 -0.35
CA LEU A 780 -18.07 3.35 -0.57
C LEU A 780 -19.46 2.70 -0.69
N SER A 781 -20.53 3.46 -0.48
CA SER A 781 -21.89 2.94 -0.43
C SER A 781 -22.36 2.40 -1.78
N LYS A 782 -23.25 1.42 -1.76
CA LYS A 782 -23.70 0.75 -2.99
C LYS A 782 -25.20 0.48 -2.97
N PRO A 783 -25.96 0.85 -4.03
CA PRO A 783 -27.36 0.48 -4.16
C PRO A 783 -27.49 -1.01 -4.51
N LEU A 784 -28.42 -1.71 -3.86
CA LEU A 784 -28.89 -3.05 -4.22
C LEU A 784 -29.77 -2.94 -5.47
N GLY A 785 -29.21 -3.28 -6.65
CA GLY A 785 -30.00 -3.30 -7.89
C GLY A 785 -31.17 -4.29 -7.83
N ASP A 786 -32.15 -4.16 -8.74
CA ASP A 786 -33.41 -4.94 -8.83
C ASP A 786 -33.23 -6.48 -9.06
N GLY A 787 -32.04 -7.03 -8.81
CA GLY A 787 -31.76 -8.45 -8.96
C GLY A 787 -32.35 -9.29 -7.83
N ALA A 788 -33.04 -10.38 -8.18
CA ALA A 788 -33.75 -11.29 -7.29
C ALA A 788 -32.92 -12.03 -6.21
N LYS A 789 -31.64 -11.67 -5.99
CA LYS A 789 -30.70 -12.45 -5.15
C LYS A 789 -30.42 -11.89 -3.75
N GLY A 790 -30.87 -10.69 -3.38
CA GLY A 790 -30.71 -10.17 -2.01
C GLY A 790 -29.26 -9.90 -1.55
N TYR A 791 -28.26 -10.08 -2.42
CA TYR A 791 -26.85 -9.78 -2.17
C TYR A 791 -26.17 -9.23 -3.42
N ILE A 792 -25.06 -8.50 -3.25
CA ILE A 792 -24.24 -7.95 -4.33
C ILE A 792 -22.84 -8.57 -4.28
N THR A 793 -22.42 -9.28 -5.33
CA THR A 793 -21.01 -9.69 -5.47
C THR A 793 -20.17 -8.48 -5.89
N THR A 794 -19.18 -8.11 -5.06
CA THR A 794 -18.36 -6.91 -5.29
C THR A 794 -16.99 -7.06 -4.63
N GLN A 795 -15.96 -6.39 -5.16
CA GLN A 795 -14.64 -6.28 -4.52
C GLN A 795 -14.79 -5.93 -3.04
N VAL A 796 -14.07 -6.55 -2.12
CA VAL A 796 -14.20 -6.21 -0.70
C VAL A 796 -13.64 -4.81 -0.43
N LYS A 797 -14.46 -3.94 0.16
CA LYS A 797 -14.06 -2.61 0.65
C LYS A 797 -14.76 -2.33 1.98
N GLY A 798 -14.07 -1.63 2.89
CA GLY A 798 -14.56 -1.22 4.22
C GLY A 798 -13.37 -1.01 5.17
N THR A 799 -13.63 -0.57 6.40
CA THR A 799 -12.57 -0.31 7.39
C THR A 799 -12.23 -1.54 8.23
N MET A 800 -10.94 -1.85 8.32
CA MET A 800 -10.42 -2.95 9.15
C MET A 800 -10.85 -2.80 10.62
N GLY A 801 -11.38 -3.88 11.21
CA GLY A 801 -11.99 -3.90 12.54
C GLY A 801 -13.52 -3.78 12.54
N TYR A 802 -14.11 -3.13 11.52
CA TYR A 802 -15.57 -3.06 11.33
C TYR A 802 -16.07 -3.97 10.21
N LEU A 803 -15.15 -4.47 9.38
CA LEU A 803 -15.47 -5.27 8.21
C LEU A 803 -16.13 -6.61 8.58
N ASP A 804 -17.25 -6.89 7.95
CA ASP A 804 -17.99 -8.15 8.08
C ASP A 804 -17.11 -9.35 7.60
N PRO A 805 -16.85 -10.35 8.47
CA PRO A 805 -16.03 -11.51 8.12
C PRO A 805 -16.65 -12.36 7.01
N GLU A 806 -17.98 -12.51 6.95
CA GLU A 806 -18.63 -13.29 5.89
C GLU A 806 -18.51 -12.59 4.55
N TYR A 807 -18.75 -11.27 4.50
CA TYR A 807 -18.52 -10.48 3.30
C TYR A 807 -17.04 -10.52 2.86
N TYR A 808 -16.11 -10.44 3.82
CA TYR A 808 -14.68 -10.57 3.54
C TYR A 808 -14.33 -11.92 2.91
N MET A 809 -14.91 -13.01 3.41
CA MET A 809 -14.62 -14.37 2.93
C MET A 809 -15.33 -14.72 1.62
N THR A 810 -16.58 -14.26 1.44
CA THR A 810 -17.44 -14.68 0.32
C THR A 810 -17.50 -13.67 -0.82
N GLN A 811 -17.05 -12.43 -0.59
CA GLN A 811 -17.24 -11.27 -1.48
C GLN A 811 -18.72 -10.94 -1.77
N GLN A 812 -19.65 -11.47 -0.97
CA GLN A 812 -21.08 -11.20 -1.07
C GLN A 812 -21.44 -10.10 -0.06
N LEU A 813 -21.80 -8.93 -0.57
CA LEU A 813 -22.20 -7.77 0.23
C LEU A 813 -23.72 -7.78 0.42
N THR A 814 -24.17 -7.68 1.67
CA THR A 814 -25.59 -7.59 2.04
C THR A 814 -25.81 -6.43 3.01
N GLU A 815 -27.06 -6.06 3.27
CA GLU A 815 -27.41 -5.12 4.33
C GLU A 815 -26.96 -5.63 5.73
N LYS A 816 -26.83 -6.95 5.90
CA LYS A 816 -26.29 -7.58 7.11
C LYS A 816 -24.81 -7.31 7.34
N SER A 817 -24.07 -6.88 6.34
CA SER A 817 -22.69 -6.43 6.49
C SER A 817 -22.62 -5.10 7.27
N ASP A 818 -23.57 -4.19 7.04
CA ASP A 818 -23.67 -2.95 7.84
C ASP A 818 -24.11 -3.25 9.28
N VAL A 819 -24.96 -4.27 9.49
CA VAL A 819 -25.36 -4.72 10.83
C VAL A 819 -24.14 -5.18 11.64
N TYR A 820 -23.22 -5.92 11.04
CA TYR A 820 -21.97 -6.32 11.69
C TYR A 820 -21.12 -5.11 12.08
N SER A 821 -20.89 -4.18 11.16
CA SER A 821 -20.14 -2.95 11.44
C SER A 821 -20.80 -2.09 12.53
N PHE A 822 -22.14 -2.04 12.56
CA PHE A 822 -22.90 -1.39 13.62
C PHE A 822 -22.75 -2.08 14.98
N GLY A 823 -22.72 -3.41 15.01
CA GLY A 823 -22.44 -4.18 16.23
C GLY A 823 -21.07 -3.85 16.83
N VAL A 824 -20.03 -3.72 16.00
CA VAL A 824 -18.70 -3.26 16.43
C VAL A 824 -18.76 -1.83 16.99
N LEU A 825 -19.52 -0.93 16.37
CA LEU A 825 -19.74 0.44 16.85
C LEU A 825 -20.43 0.45 18.23
N MET A 826 -21.40 -0.45 18.48
CA MET A 826 -22.04 -0.60 19.79
C MET A 826 -21.04 -1.05 20.87
N LEU A 827 -20.10 -1.95 20.53
CA LEU A 827 -19.04 -2.36 21.47
C LEU A 827 -18.06 -1.22 21.76
N GLU A 828 -17.71 -0.42 20.75
CA GLU A 828 -16.89 0.79 20.95
C GLU A 828 -17.63 1.82 21.82
N LEU A 829 -18.95 1.95 21.68
CA LEU A 829 -19.76 2.84 22.53
C LEU A 829 -19.73 2.43 24.00
N ILE A 830 -19.58 1.17 24.38
CA ILE A 830 -19.57 0.76 25.80
C ILE A 830 -18.19 0.65 26.41
N THR A 831 -17.16 0.49 25.58
CA THR A 831 -15.77 0.35 26.04
C THR A 831 -14.95 1.63 25.88
N ALA A 832 -15.36 2.54 24.99
CA ALA A 832 -14.55 3.66 24.48
C ALA A 832 -13.15 3.24 23.98
N ARG A 833 -12.99 1.96 23.61
CA ARG A 833 -11.75 1.40 23.05
C ARG A 833 -11.89 1.26 21.54
N ARG A 834 -10.77 1.44 20.84
CA ARG A 834 -10.75 1.23 19.39
C ARG A 834 -11.04 -0.25 19.08
N PRO A 835 -11.72 -0.57 17.97
CA PRO A 835 -12.04 -1.95 17.64
C PRO A 835 -10.83 -2.87 17.54
N ILE A 836 -9.68 -2.34 17.11
CA ILE A 836 -8.39 -3.02 17.12
C ILE A 836 -7.41 -2.16 17.90
N GLU A 837 -6.89 -2.70 19.00
CA GLU A 837 -5.88 -2.04 19.84
C GLU A 837 -4.87 -3.07 20.36
N ARG A 838 -3.57 -2.78 20.20
CA ARG A 838 -2.45 -3.65 20.64
C ARG A 838 -2.61 -5.13 20.20
N GLY A 839 -3.08 -5.35 18.96
CA GLY A 839 -3.31 -6.69 18.39
C GLY A 839 -4.53 -7.44 18.92
N LYS A 840 -5.33 -6.84 19.80
CA LYS A 840 -6.58 -7.42 20.31
C LYS A 840 -7.78 -6.86 19.56
N TYR A 841 -8.70 -7.74 19.16
CA TYR A 841 -9.94 -7.38 18.49
C TYR A 841 -11.10 -7.30 19.50
N ILE A 842 -11.82 -6.18 19.52
CA ILE A 842 -12.84 -5.89 20.53
C ILE A 842 -13.92 -6.96 20.63
N VAL A 843 -14.41 -7.50 19.51
CA VAL A 843 -15.44 -8.56 19.51
C VAL A 843 -14.91 -9.81 20.22
N LYS A 844 -13.65 -10.19 19.97
CA LYS A 844 -13.03 -11.35 20.62
C LYS A 844 -12.81 -11.11 22.12
N VAL A 845 -12.37 -9.91 22.50
CA VAL A 845 -12.20 -9.53 23.90
C VAL A 845 -13.54 -9.60 24.64
N MET A 846 -14.60 -9.05 24.05
CA MET A 846 -15.95 -9.09 24.62
C MET A 846 -16.49 -10.54 24.71
N LYS A 847 -16.36 -11.35 23.64
CA LYS A 847 -16.77 -12.77 23.66
C LYS A 847 -16.09 -13.57 24.77
N SER A 848 -14.82 -13.27 25.08
CA SER A 848 -14.08 -13.96 26.15
C SER A 848 -14.35 -13.40 27.55
N ALA A 849 -14.80 -12.16 27.67
CA ALA A 849 -15.03 -11.49 28.95
C ALA A 849 -16.46 -11.65 29.48
N ILE A 850 -17.45 -11.88 28.60
CA ILE A 850 -18.86 -12.03 28.98
C ILE A 850 -19.06 -13.25 29.88
N ASP A 851 -19.50 -13.00 31.11
CA ASP A 851 -19.95 -14.01 32.06
C ASP A 851 -21.40 -13.70 32.47
N LYS A 852 -22.35 -14.41 31.85
CA LYS A 852 -23.80 -14.19 32.07
C LYS A 852 -24.27 -14.44 33.50
N SER A 853 -23.44 -15.04 34.36
CA SER A 853 -23.75 -15.26 35.77
C SER A 853 -23.48 -14.04 36.65
N LYS A 854 -22.76 -13.03 36.14
CA LYS A 854 -22.35 -11.83 36.87
C LYS A 854 -23.14 -10.59 36.43
N ALA A 855 -23.27 -9.62 37.33
CA ALA A 855 -23.86 -8.31 37.01
C ALA A 855 -23.07 -7.63 35.87
N LEU A 856 -23.78 -6.93 34.96
CA LEU A 856 -23.16 -6.33 33.76
C LEU A 856 -22.32 -7.31 32.94
N TYR A 857 -22.60 -8.61 33.05
CA TYR A 857 -21.82 -9.71 32.47
C TYR A 857 -20.35 -9.79 32.88
N GLY A 858 -19.98 -9.24 34.05
CA GLY A 858 -18.60 -9.24 34.54
C GLY A 858 -17.64 -8.36 33.72
N LEU A 859 -18.19 -7.36 33.03
CA LEU A 859 -17.44 -6.52 32.09
C LEU A 859 -16.79 -5.28 32.72
N GLU A 860 -16.77 -5.16 34.05
CA GLU A 860 -16.31 -3.97 34.79
C GLU A 860 -14.90 -3.50 34.37
N GLU A 861 -13.98 -4.42 34.07
CA GLU A 861 -12.61 -4.09 33.62
C GLU A 861 -12.51 -3.63 32.15
N VAL A 862 -13.55 -3.87 31.36
CA VAL A 862 -13.59 -3.58 29.92
C VAL A 862 -14.44 -2.34 29.62
N LEU A 863 -15.40 -2.04 30.48
CA LEU A 863 -16.30 -0.91 30.33
C LEU A 863 -15.59 0.43 30.49
N ASP A 864 -16.13 1.42 29.79
CA ASP A 864 -15.74 2.79 29.97
C ASP A 864 -16.16 3.26 31.38
N PRO A 865 -15.21 3.67 32.24
CA PRO A 865 -15.50 4.13 33.61
C PRO A 865 -16.47 5.31 33.66
N THR A 866 -16.64 6.04 32.56
CA THR A 866 -17.61 7.14 32.49
C THR A 866 -19.07 6.68 32.47
N ILE A 867 -19.33 5.41 32.18
CA ILE A 867 -20.64 4.76 32.29
C ILE A 867 -20.97 4.40 33.75
N GLU A 868 -19.96 4.18 34.60
CA GLU A 868 -20.10 3.63 35.97
C GLU A 868 -20.32 4.68 37.09
N LEU A 869 -20.41 5.97 36.78
CA LEU A 869 -20.35 7.03 37.81
C LEU A 869 -21.63 7.24 38.67
N GLY A 870 -22.51 6.24 38.84
CA GLY A 870 -23.56 6.37 39.87
C GLY A 870 -24.68 5.34 39.98
N THR A 871 -25.03 4.56 38.94
CA THR A 871 -26.03 3.47 39.02
C THR A 871 -25.81 2.47 37.88
N ALA A 872 -26.09 1.17 38.11
CA ALA A 872 -26.00 0.16 37.06
C ALA A 872 -26.92 0.55 35.87
N PRO A 873 -26.38 0.68 34.64
CA PRO A 873 -27.16 1.14 33.50
C PRO A 873 -28.31 0.18 33.20
N SER A 874 -29.56 0.63 33.40
CA SER A 874 -30.74 -0.20 33.14
C SER A 874 -30.80 -0.62 31.67
N GLY A 875 -30.96 -1.92 31.42
CA GLY A 875 -30.97 -2.51 30.08
C GLY A 875 -29.60 -2.77 29.47
N PHE A 876 -28.51 -2.61 30.24
CA PHE A 876 -27.15 -2.79 29.74
C PHE A 876 -26.86 -4.21 29.23
N GLU A 877 -27.24 -5.26 29.96
CA GLU A 877 -27.03 -6.64 29.52
C GLU A 877 -27.72 -6.92 28.19
N ARG A 878 -28.94 -6.38 28.02
CA ARG A 878 -29.73 -6.52 26.80
C ARG A 878 -29.14 -5.71 25.64
N PHE A 879 -28.48 -4.59 25.90
CA PHE A 879 -27.67 -3.87 24.90
C PHE A 879 -26.46 -4.70 24.46
N VAL A 880 -25.77 -5.36 25.38
CA VAL A 880 -24.63 -6.24 25.07
C VAL A 880 -25.09 -7.44 24.25
N ASP A 881 -26.20 -8.09 24.63
CA ASP A 881 -26.77 -9.20 23.86
C ASP A 881 -27.12 -8.77 22.42
N LEU A 882 -27.73 -7.59 22.25
CA LEU A 882 -28.02 -7.05 20.91
C LEU A 882 -26.74 -6.78 20.11
N ALA A 883 -25.72 -6.17 20.73
CA ALA A 883 -24.43 -5.92 20.08
C ALA A 883 -23.76 -7.23 19.65
N MET A 884 -23.84 -8.27 20.49
CA MET A 884 -23.28 -9.60 20.21
C MET A 884 -24.01 -10.31 19.08
N GLN A 885 -25.35 -10.22 19.01
CA GLN A 885 -26.15 -10.72 17.89
C GLN A 885 -25.79 -10.02 16.56
N CYS A 886 -25.52 -8.72 16.59
CA CYS A 886 -25.10 -7.98 15.40
C CYS A 886 -23.76 -8.45 14.84
N VAL A 887 -22.83 -8.91 15.69
CA VAL A 887 -21.47 -9.35 15.31
C VAL A 887 -21.33 -10.88 15.17
N GLU A 888 -22.42 -11.59 14.94
CA GLU A 888 -22.37 -13.02 14.63
C GLU A 888 -21.65 -13.30 13.31
N GLU A 889 -21.01 -14.47 13.22
CA GLU A 889 -20.18 -14.81 12.06
C GLU A 889 -21.01 -14.97 10.79
N SER A 890 -22.18 -15.61 10.88
CA SER A 890 -23.14 -15.70 9.76
C SER A 890 -24.11 -14.52 9.74
N SER A 891 -24.30 -13.93 8.56
CA SER A 891 -25.28 -12.88 8.26
C SER A 891 -26.71 -13.31 8.50
N SER A 892 -27.00 -14.60 8.38
CA SER A 892 -28.34 -15.17 8.63
C SER A 892 -28.75 -15.11 10.10
N ASP A 893 -27.78 -15.14 11.02
CA ASP A 893 -27.99 -15.06 12.47
C ASP A 893 -28.07 -13.61 12.98
N ARG A 894 -27.70 -12.64 12.14
CA ARG A 894 -27.73 -11.22 12.51
C ARG A 894 -29.15 -10.67 12.38
N PRO A 895 -29.58 -9.73 13.25
CA PRO A 895 -30.88 -9.07 13.13
C PRO A 895 -30.94 -8.14 11.91
N THR A 896 -32.13 -7.63 11.57
CA THR A 896 -32.26 -6.50 10.64
C THR A 896 -32.08 -5.18 11.38
N MET A 897 -31.69 -4.10 10.68
CA MET A 897 -31.57 -2.79 11.34
C MET A 897 -32.90 -2.31 11.92
N ASN A 898 -34.04 -2.67 11.32
CA ASN A 898 -35.37 -2.39 11.87
C ASN A 898 -35.57 -3.01 13.27
N TYR A 899 -35.14 -4.27 13.42
CA TYR A 899 -35.19 -4.96 14.71
C TYR A 899 -34.26 -4.29 15.72
N VAL A 900 -33.03 -3.96 15.30
CA VAL A 900 -32.05 -3.25 16.14
C VAL A 900 -32.61 -1.90 16.62
N VAL A 901 -33.26 -1.12 15.75
CA VAL A 901 -33.91 0.15 16.11
C VAL A 901 -34.97 -0.06 17.19
N LYS A 902 -35.90 -1.01 16.99
CA LYS A 902 -36.96 -1.33 17.96
C LYS A 902 -36.39 -1.73 19.31
N GLU A 903 -35.31 -2.51 19.30
CA GLU A 903 -34.70 -2.98 20.53
C GLU A 903 -33.98 -1.86 21.29
N ILE A 904 -33.27 -0.97 20.60
CA ILE A 904 -32.67 0.22 21.23
C ILE A 904 -33.75 1.19 21.74
N GLU A 905 -34.89 1.31 21.05
CA GLU A 905 -36.03 2.10 21.54
C GLU A 905 -36.61 1.52 22.84
N ASN A 906 -36.75 0.19 22.93
CA ASN A 906 -37.15 -0.48 24.17
C ASN A 906 -36.15 -0.22 25.31
N LEU A 907 -34.85 -0.28 25.02
CA LEU A 907 -33.79 0.02 25.99
C LEU A 907 -33.84 1.47 26.49
N LEU A 908 -34.14 2.42 25.60
CA LEU A 908 -34.30 3.83 25.96
C LEU A 908 -35.54 4.06 26.82
N GLN A 909 -36.64 3.34 26.58
CA GLN A 909 -37.81 3.39 27.46
C GLN A 909 -37.50 2.83 28.84
N LEU A 910 -36.76 1.71 28.92
CA LEU A 910 -36.31 1.13 30.19
C LEU A 910 -35.37 2.07 30.95
N ALA A 911 -34.42 2.70 30.27
CA ALA A 911 -33.50 3.68 30.87
C ALA A 911 -34.20 5.00 31.25
N GLY A 912 -35.29 5.37 30.57
CA GLY A 912 -36.06 6.60 30.80
C GLY A 912 -37.19 6.47 31.83
N SER A 913 -37.52 5.26 32.30
CA SER A 913 -38.66 5.01 33.20
C SER A 913 -38.32 4.99 34.69
N ASN A 914 -37.11 5.38 35.09
CA ASN A 914 -36.78 5.57 36.51
C ASN A 914 -37.38 6.90 37.04
N PRO A 915 -38.27 6.87 38.04
CA PRO A 915 -38.77 8.07 38.69
C PRO A 915 -37.88 8.47 39.88
N ILE A 916 -37.82 9.79 40.17
CA ILE A 916 -37.28 10.48 41.37
C ILE A 916 -35.77 10.82 41.26
N LEU A 917 -35.30 12.08 41.15
CA LEU A 917 -35.70 13.36 41.76
C LEU A 917 -35.75 14.54 40.77
N SER A 918 -36.77 15.35 40.97
CA SER A 918 -37.23 16.56 40.27
C SER A 918 -36.53 17.86 40.68
N ALA A 919 -36.40 18.80 39.73
CA ALA A 919 -36.88 20.20 39.76
C ALA A 919 -36.15 20.97 38.64
N SER A 920 -36.72 21.37 37.49
CA SER A 920 -37.85 22.28 37.21
C SER A 920 -37.37 23.23 36.08
N PRO A 921 -38.27 23.90 35.33
CA PRO A 921 -38.23 23.89 33.85
C PRO A 921 -37.98 25.27 33.21
N SER A 922 -38.11 25.30 31.87
CA SER A 922 -38.35 26.47 30.97
C SER A 922 -37.08 27.19 30.47
N THR A 923 -36.93 27.70 29.24
CA THR A 923 -37.76 27.77 28.02
C THR A 923 -36.89 28.41 26.91
N SER A 924 -37.12 27.99 25.67
CA SER A 924 -37.30 28.82 24.46
C SER A 924 -36.31 29.94 24.07
N SER A 925 -35.74 29.76 22.86
CA SER A 925 -35.60 30.75 21.76
C SER A 925 -35.05 32.15 22.03
N SER A 926 -33.95 32.53 21.37
CA SER A 926 -33.90 33.74 20.53
C SER A 926 -32.58 33.87 19.75
N TYR A 927 -32.74 34.23 18.48
CA TYR A 927 -31.72 34.74 17.56
C TYR A 927 -31.36 36.21 17.85
N TYR A 928 -30.16 36.58 17.39
CA TYR A 928 -29.64 37.91 17.02
C TYR A 928 -29.14 38.93 18.07
N ASN A 929 -27.88 39.31 17.80
CA ASN A 929 -27.34 40.67 17.67
C ASN A 929 -26.47 41.28 18.78
N ASN A 930 -25.19 41.38 18.39
CA ASN A 930 -24.36 42.59 18.30
C ASN A 930 -23.90 43.36 19.54
N SER A 931 -22.62 43.73 19.41
CA SER A 931 -21.93 44.93 19.89
C SER A 931 -21.33 44.92 21.30
N ALA A 932 -19.99 44.84 21.27
CA ALA A 932 -19.05 45.82 21.79
C ALA A 932 -18.83 45.98 23.32
N ASN A 933 -17.53 46.01 23.61
CA ASN A 933 -16.81 46.67 24.72
C ASN A 933 -16.35 45.82 25.92
N LYS A 934 -15.01 45.61 25.89
CA LYS A 934 -13.99 46.03 26.88
C LYS A 934 -13.87 45.29 28.23
N GLU A 935 -12.60 44.91 28.47
CA GLU A 935 -11.87 44.85 29.75
C GLU A 935 -12.37 43.80 30.76
N GLY A 936 -11.56 42.97 31.41
CA GLY A 936 -10.12 42.80 31.52
C GLY A 936 -9.81 41.69 32.56
N SER A 937 -8.53 41.30 32.61
CA SER A 937 -7.78 40.69 33.73
C SER A 937 -8.20 39.36 34.36
N GLN A 938 -7.34 38.35 34.10
CA GLN A 938 -6.58 37.53 35.06
C GLN A 938 -7.28 36.64 36.11
N HIS A 939 -6.87 35.37 36.01
CA HIS A 939 -6.92 34.26 36.97
C HIS A 939 -6.66 34.63 38.44
N PRO A 940 -7.26 33.85 39.37
CA PRO A 940 -6.44 33.25 40.43
C PRO A 940 -6.94 31.85 40.84
N TYR A 941 -6.12 30.82 40.60
CA TYR A 941 -6.06 29.68 41.51
C TYR A 941 -4.59 29.46 41.82
N GLU A 942 -4.11 30.25 42.79
CA GLU A 942 -3.00 29.89 43.65
C GLU A 942 -3.43 28.73 44.57
N ASN A 943 -2.62 27.68 44.54
CA ASN A 943 -2.05 26.98 45.69
C ASN A 943 -2.92 26.53 46.88
N GLU A 944 -2.90 25.19 47.04
CA GLU A 944 -2.30 24.48 48.19
C GLU A 944 -3.10 24.12 49.46
N TYR A 945 -2.93 22.83 49.80
CA TYR A 945 -2.85 22.21 51.14
C TYR A 945 -4.00 22.35 52.14
N PHE A 946 -4.54 21.21 52.62
CA PHE A 946 -4.22 20.62 53.93
C PHE A 946 -5.15 19.42 54.24
N GLY A 947 -4.58 18.39 54.88
CA GLY A 947 -5.34 17.26 55.41
C GLY A 947 -5.79 17.42 56.86
N SER A 948 -6.47 16.36 57.32
CA SER A 948 -6.66 15.91 58.73
C SER A 948 -8.05 16.13 59.36
N SER A 949 -8.78 15.01 59.42
CA SER A 949 -9.33 14.39 60.65
C SER A 949 -10.53 14.98 61.40
N VAL A 950 -11.37 14.01 61.84
CA VAL A 950 -12.21 13.93 63.06
C VAL A 950 -13.74 13.86 62.87
N VAL A 951 -14.20 12.60 62.87
CA VAL A 951 -15.37 11.96 63.52
C VAL A 951 -16.25 12.82 64.45
N ILE A 952 -17.60 12.75 64.30
CA ILE A 952 -18.60 12.67 65.40
C ILE A 952 -19.92 11.99 64.89
N PRO A 953 -20.95 11.63 65.69
CA PRO A 953 -21.31 10.25 66.01
C PRO A 953 -22.72 9.80 65.53
N ARG A 954 -22.98 8.49 65.72
CA ARG A 954 -24.26 7.76 65.55
C ARG A 954 -25.36 8.20 66.54
N PRO A 955 -26.65 7.91 66.27
CA PRO A 955 -27.22 6.55 66.34
C PRO A 955 -27.31 5.80 65.01
#